data_AF-A0A819KU55-F1
#
_entry.id   AF-A0A819KU55-F1
#
_cell.length_a   1.000
_cell.length_b   1.000
_cell.length_c   1.000
_cell.angle_alpha   90.00
_cell.angle_beta   90.00
_cell.angle_gamma   90.00
#
_symmetry.space_group_name_H-M   'P 1'
#
loop_
_entity.id
_entity.type
_entity.pdbx_description
1 polymer ?
#
loop_
_entity_poly.entity_id
_entity_poly.type
_entity_poly.pdbx_seq_one_letter_code
_entity_poly.pdbx_strand_id
1 'polypeptide(L)'
;NAWDMALDLCLKQLPSVLRQTDSGVREPVYEPSSFFADQLTAFSVWLGENSLLTTTLEREHLKQPEQLPIVLQVLLSQSHRQRALDLLARFLDIGTWAVHLALSVGIFPYVLRLLQATSDDLRPYLVFIWAKILAVDRACQIDIIREKGHEYFISTLTDARSSNGVRALAAFNLTCLVDNYTRGQDELLSVMPRVLDILNTPTTFLYETSALFLWCTLFLGQAWRLNGNACEKAVLIRAPDTLQTLLATHDSPEVRAACAYALGTYLSSSASDNELSERRTEQSKEVATVLVRSLNDGSPLVRQEVLVALHHFLILFAQTPTSGTNVASNPNRAGNLLNKTVFYKVTEAIQTVASSDPSHEMVQLTEAVLTRSLETLNTTFFQWCCSRFRESNTIVRDLGSGIAQQCGALYSEDEHDCFARSGRYWRNHCIRTNPSRLADFQHMRETMFNSRVSNAIPLVLRLHPYEDYLAVANSNGNLNFYEFDGTPCSKATLKVGAVGSIIDTLDFINAHDRTLICVGTDTGAIRIFDESTQRLISSWIALYDHQTQLHPSHHRSAAKPTANTSISTAPVKFSVDWNQQLCRIHASSSNIDYVALWDVERERCLYTMDAGTSGGVHCLLSDSNGYCAAGMGDGTVRCFDTRSRESAVHIIPSPTALNRHSSIVTLKFDGNDRLISISNMGQLRRWEIRTGTSTELAVPQTSQHISSADVHSTGNVLALTTANALQLKTCYGDLLFDIKHSKFSQVSCLSFHQYRQLLAVGFKDGSLSMFTGKTNSSSL
;
A
#
# COMPACT_ATOMS: atom_id res chain seq x y z
N ASN A 1 16.41 42.30 -33.71
CA ASN A 1 17.46 41.25 -33.79
C ASN A 1 16.97 39.98 -34.47
N ALA A 2 16.07 39.17 -33.89
CA ALA A 2 15.67 37.89 -34.51
C ALA A 2 14.88 38.08 -35.83
N TRP A 3 14.02 39.10 -35.89
CA TRP A 3 13.30 39.49 -37.11
C TRP A 3 14.26 39.94 -38.21
N ASP A 4 15.21 40.83 -37.89
CA ASP A 4 16.17 41.39 -38.85
C ASP A 4 17.03 40.29 -39.49
N MET A 5 17.48 39.32 -38.69
CA MET A 5 18.24 38.17 -39.19
C MET A 5 17.41 37.29 -40.15
N ALA A 6 16.14 37.03 -39.82
CA ALA A 6 15.26 36.26 -40.69
C ALA A 6 14.99 37.00 -42.01
N LEU A 7 14.82 38.33 -41.96
CA LEU A 7 14.64 39.17 -43.13
C LEU A 7 15.89 39.18 -44.01
N ASP A 8 17.09 39.36 -43.43
CA ASP A 8 18.36 39.39 -44.16
C ASP A 8 18.63 38.05 -44.87
N LEU A 9 18.38 36.92 -44.20
CA LEU A 9 18.52 35.59 -44.80
C LEU A 9 17.54 35.38 -45.95
N CYS A 10 16.31 35.86 -45.82
CA CYS A 10 15.30 35.81 -46.88
C CYS A 10 15.72 36.66 -48.10
N LEU A 11 16.12 37.91 -47.86
CA LEU A 11 16.56 38.84 -48.91
C LEU A 11 17.82 38.35 -49.63
N LYS A 12 18.72 37.65 -48.94
CA LYS A 12 19.91 37.03 -49.54
C LYS A 12 19.57 35.94 -50.56
N GLN A 13 18.47 35.21 -50.36
CA GLN A 13 18.02 34.16 -51.30
C GLN A 13 17.24 34.70 -52.51
N LEU A 14 16.72 35.93 -52.42
CA LEU A 14 15.87 36.52 -53.46
C LEU A 14 16.53 36.58 -54.85
N PRO A 15 17.81 36.98 -55.02
CA PRO A 15 18.44 37.03 -56.33
C PRO A 15 18.60 35.65 -56.98
N SER A 16 18.87 34.59 -56.20
CA SER A 16 19.00 33.23 -56.73
C SER A 16 17.65 32.64 -57.14
N VAL A 17 16.59 32.91 -56.37
CA VAL A 17 15.22 32.47 -56.70
C VAL A 17 14.74 33.13 -57.99
N LEU A 18 14.97 34.45 -58.15
CA LEU A 18 14.61 35.19 -59.37
C LEU A 18 15.35 34.67 -60.62
N ARG A 19 16.63 34.32 -60.50
CA ARG A 19 17.40 33.74 -61.61
C ARG A 19 16.88 32.36 -62.02
N GLN A 20 16.45 31.54 -61.05
CA GLN A 20 15.88 30.23 -61.33
C GLN A 20 14.53 30.34 -62.06
N THR A 21 13.69 31.29 -61.68
CA THR A 21 12.42 31.56 -62.37
C THR A 21 12.63 32.06 -63.80
N ASP A 22 13.62 32.92 -64.03
CA ASP A 22 13.94 33.45 -65.36
C ASP A 22 14.53 32.37 -66.30
N SER A 23 15.19 31.36 -65.72
CA SER A 23 15.78 30.23 -66.47
C SER A 23 14.78 29.12 -66.86
N GLY A 24 13.48 29.29 -66.56
CA GLY A 24 12.43 28.33 -66.94
C GLY A 24 12.29 27.10 -66.03
N VAL A 25 12.91 27.12 -64.83
CA VAL A 25 12.74 26.07 -63.82
C VAL A 25 11.32 26.19 -63.23
N ARG A 26 10.53 25.11 -63.29
CA ARG A 26 9.11 25.11 -62.89
C ARG A 26 8.88 25.36 -61.39
N GLU A 27 9.84 25.03 -60.54
CA GLU A 27 9.79 25.27 -59.09
C GLU A 27 11.16 25.77 -58.60
N PRO A 28 11.33 27.06 -58.29
CA PRO A 28 12.57 27.56 -57.71
C PRO A 28 12.73 27.02 -56.28
N VAL A 29 13.95 26.60 -55.93
CA VAL A 29 14.25 26.00 -54.62
C VAL A 29 14.45 27.11 -53.60
N TYR A 30 13.46 27.30 -52.72
CA TYR A 30 13.54 28.19 -51.57
C TYR A 30 13.91 27.38 -50.32
N GLU A 31 14.93 27.82 -49.57
CA GLU A 31 15.31 27.19 -48.32
C GLU A 31 14.54 27.84 -47.15
N PRO A 32 13.72 27.08 -46.40
CA PRO A 32 12.99 27.62 -45.26
C PRO A 32 13.92 28.21 -44.20
N SER A 33 13.50 29.34 -43.59
CA SER A 33 14.25 29.98 -42.51
C SER A 33 14.39 29.07 -41.26
N SER A 34 15.56 29.10 -40.61
CA SER A 34 15.81 28.39 -39.35
C SER A 34 15.10 29.01 -38.13
N PHE A 35 14.45 30.17 -38.29
CA PHE A 35 13.85 30.94 -37.20
C PHE A 35 13.05 30.09 -36.22
N PHE A 36 12.13 29.25 -36.71
CA PHE A 36 11.31 28.41 -35.82
C PHE A 36 12.13 27.32 -35.12
N ALA A 37 13.11 26.72 -35.79
CA ALA A 37 13.99 25.72 -35.18
C ALA A 37 14.86 26.33 -34.06
N ASP A 38 15.35 27.56 -34.26
CA ASP A 38 16.16 28.28 -33.28
C ASP A 38 15.32 28.69 -32.07
N GLN A 39 14.09 29.17 -32.28
CA GLN A 39 13.17 29.52 -31.19
C GLN A 39 12.71 28.30 -30.38
N LEU A 40 12.43 27.17 -31.03
CA LEU A 40 12.15 25.92 -30.32
C LEU A 40 13.35 25.43 -29.52
N THR A 41 14.57 25.66 -30.02
CA THR A 41 15.80 25.31 -29.31
C THR A 41 15.99 26.20 -28.08
N ALA A 42 15.79 27.52 -28.22
CA ALA A 42 15.80 28.44 -27.08
C ALA A 42 14.77 28.06 -26.02
N PHE A 43 13.56 27.67 -26.43
CA PHE A 43 12.52 27.19 -25.52
C PHE A 43 12.93 25.88 -24.82
N SER A 44 13.59 24.95 -25.54
CA SER A 44 14.11 23.72 -24.94
C SER A 44 15.24 23.97 -23.92
N VAL A 45 16.08 24.99 -24.14
CA VAL A 45 17.11 25.40 -23.18
C VAL A 45 16.46 25.99 -21.93
N TRP A 46 15.47 26.86 -22.10
CA TRP A 46 14.69 27.42 -20.98
C TRP A 46 14.02 26.30 -20.14
N LEU A 47 13.47 25.27 -20.80
CA LEU A 47 12.94 24.09 -20.11
C LEU A 47 14.04 23.30 -19.38
N GLY A 48 15.22 23.15 -19.97
CA GLY A 48 16.36 22.44 -19.38
C GLY A 48 16.91 23.13 -18.13
N GLU A 49 17.06 24.46 -18.16
CA GLU A 49 17.49 25.25 -17.01
C GLU A 49 16.45 25.23 -15.88
N ASN A 50 15.16 25.27 -16.22
CA ASN A 50 14.09 25.26 -15.22
C ASN A 50 13.78 23.88 -14.65
N SER A 51 14.16 22.80 -15.34
CA SER A 51 14.13 21.46 -14.77
C SER A 51 15.12 21.29 -13.61
N LEU A 52 16.10 22.19 -13.46
CA LEU A 52 17.11 22.18 -12.39
C LEU A 52 16.71 23.06 -11.18
N LEU A 53 15.69 23.92 -11.30
CA LEU A 53 15.25 24.80 -10.23
C LEU A 53 14.35 24.04 -9.24
N THR A 54 14.90 23.77 -8.06
CA THR A 54 14.41 22.79 -7.10
C THR A 54 13.54 23.37 -5.99
N THR A 55 13.52 24.70 -5.76
CA THR A 55 12.77 25.29 -4.64
C THR A 55 11.52 26.07 -5.08
N THR A 56 10.43 25.97 -4.30
CA THR A 56 9.17 26.69 -4.52
C THR A 56 9.31 28.21 -4.47
N LEU A 57 10.29 28.71 -3.69
CA LEU A 57 10.61 30.13 -3.56
C LEU A 57 11.28 30.71 -4.83
N GLU A 58 12.06 29.91 -5.56
CA GLU A 58 12.65 30.33 -6.84
C GLU A 58 11.65 30.31 -7.99
N ARG A 59 10.58 29.51 -7.87
CA ARG A 59 9.52 29.41 -8.89
C ARG A 59 8.63 30.63 -8.99
N GLU A 60 8.46 31.39 -7.91
CA GLU A 60 7.65 32.63 -7.91
C GLU A 60 8.32 33.79 -8.69
N HIS A 61 9.63 33.70 -8.96
CA HIS A 61 10.39 34.70 -9.72
C HIS A 61 10.81 34.23 -11.12
N LEU A 62 10.28 33.09 -11.59
CA LEU A 62 10.55 32.60 -12.93
C LEU A 62 10.03 33.56 -14.00
N LYS A 63 10.95 34.06 -14.82
CA LYS A 63 10.60 34.84 -16.01
C LYS A 63 9.83 33.96 -16.98
N GLN A 64 8.62 34.39 -17.35
CA GLN A 64 7.76 33.67 -18.30
C GLN A 64 8.48 33.45 -19.64
N PRO A 65 8.30 32.29 -20.28
CA PRO A 65 8.97 31.98 -21.54
C PRO A 65 8.47 32.88 -22.66
N GLU A 66 9.35 33.76 -23.15
CA GLU A 66 9.05 34.69 -24.25
C GLU A 66 8.70 33.96 -25.55
N GLN A 67 9.14 32.71 -25.71
CA GLN A 67 8.94 31.87 -26.90
C GLN A 67 7.57 31.17 -26.93
N LEU A 68 6.78 31.20 -25.84
CA LEU A 68 5.51 30.46 -25.77
C LEU A 68 4.50 30.84 -26.89
N PRO A 69 4.33 32.13 -27.25
CA PRO A 69 3.49 32.51 -28.40
C PRO A 69 4.05 31.99 -29.74
N ILE A 70 5.37 31.86 -29.86
CA ILE A 70 6.03 31.33 -31.06
C ILE A 70 5.76 29.83 -31.19
N VAL A 71 5.82 29.07 -30.09
CA VAL A 71 5.46 27.65 -30.06
C VAL A 71 4.04 27.44 -30.63
N LEU A 72 3.09 28.30 -30.25
CA LEU A 72 1.72 28.26 -30.75
C LEU A 72 1.64 28.48 -32.27
N GLN A 73 2.43 29.40 -32.84
CA GLN A 73 2.53 29.57 -34.29
C GLN A 73 3.14 28.35 -34.98
N VAL A 74 4.11 27.70 -34.33
CA VAL A 74 4.75 26.49 -34.88
C VAL A 74 3.80 25.30 -34.95
N LEU A 75 2.80 25.21 -34.06
CA LEU A 75 1.80 24.13 -34.09
C LEU A 75 1.04 24.05 -35.44
N LEU A 76 0.90 25.18 -36.13
CA LEU A 76 0.28 25.25 -37.46
C LEU A 76 1.16 24.59 -38.53
N SER A 77 2.48 24.71 -38.40
CA SER A 77 3.44 24.14 -39.35
C SER A 77 3.57 22.62 -39.21
N GLN A 78 3.46 21.87 -40.31
CA GLN A 78 3.60 20.42 -40.28
C GLN A 78 5.04 19.95 -39.97
N SER A 79 6.06 20.70 -40.41
CA SER A 79 7.47 20.29 -40.34
C SER A 79 8.06 20.27 -38.92
N HIS A 80 7.53 21.10 -38.02
CA HIS A 80 8.02 21.23 -36.65
C HIS A 80 6.96 20.90 -35.60
N ARG A 81 5.78 20.43 -36.02
CA ARG A 81 4.63 20.17 -35.14
C ARG A 81 4.96 19.19 -34.02
N GLN A 82 5.58 18.07 -34.35
CA GLN A 82 5.88 17.02 -33.36
C GLN A 82 6.83 17.55 -32.28
N ARG A 83 7.90 18.26 -32.67
CA ARG A 83 8.85 18.88 -31.73
C ARG A 83 8.19 19.97 -30.89
N ALA A 84 7.33 20.80 -31.49
CA ALA A 84 6.59 21.82 -30.75
C ALA A 84 5.62 21.21 -29.73
N LEU A 85 4.91 20.14 -30.08
CA LEU A 85 4.01 19.42 -29.17
C LEU A 85 4.76 18.71 -28.04
N ASP A 86 5.92 18.11 -28.31
CA ASP A 86 6.79 17.54 -27.26
C ASP A 86 7.24 18.60 -26.27
N LEU A 87 7.77 19.73 -26.75
CA LEU A 87 8.20 20.83 -25.87
C LEU A 87 7.03 21.46 -25.11
N LEU A 88 5.87 21.59 -25.74
CA LEU A 88 4.66 22.05 -25.08
C LEU A 88 4.21 21.07 -23.99
N ALA A 89 4.21 19.77 -24.26
CA ALA A 89 3.87 18.76 -23.26
C ALA A 89 4.81 18.88 -22.04
N ARG A 90 6.12 19.02 -22.26
CA ARG A 90 7.11 19.22 -21.18
C ARG A 90 6.86 20.51 -20.40
N PHE A 91 6.44 21.58 -21.07
CA PHE A 91 6.09 22.84 -20.43
C PHE A 91 4.86 22.71 -19.53
N LEU A 92 3.78 22.12 -20.04
CA LEU A 92 2.55 21.88 -19.27
C LEU A 92 2.77 20.94 -18.09
N ASP A 93 3.77 20.08 -18.18
CA ASP A 93 4.16 19.16 -17.11
C ASP A 93 4.91 19.83 -15.95
N ILE A 94 5.34 21.09 -16.08
CA ILE A 94 5.98 21.80 -14.95
C ILE A 94 4.98 22.02 -13.81
N GLY A 95 3.70 22.17 -14.13
CA GLY A 95 2.61 22.27 -13.16
C GLY A 95 1.44 23.11 -13.63
N THR A 96 0.47 23.30 -12.73
CA THR A 96 -0.79 23.99 -13.02
C THR A 96 -0.63 25.42 -13.53
N TRP A 97 0.37 26.16 -13.06
CA TRP A 97 0.64 27.54 -13.50
C TRP A 97 0.99 27.61 -15.00
N ALA A 98 1.74 26.61 -15.51
CA ALA A 98 2.14 26.53 -16.91
C ALA A 98 0.92 26.27 -17.81
N VAL A 99 -0.01 25.44 -17.33
CA VAL A 99 -1.29 25.20 -18.01
C VAL A 99 -2.11 26.48 -18.09
N HIS A 100 -2.24 27.23 -16.99
CA HIS A 100 -2.95 28.52 -17.00
C HIS A 100 -2.30 29.53 -17.95
N LEU A 101 -0.96 29.59 -18.01
CA LEU A 101 -0.24 30.45 -18.94
C LEU A 101 -0.45 30.03 -20.41
N ALA A 102 -0.43 28.74 -20.71
CA ALA A 102 -0.68 28.25 -22.06
C ALA A 102 -2.13 28.54 -22.52
N LEU A 103 -3.11 28.40 -21.61
CA LEU A 103 -4.51 28.75 -21.89
C LEU A 103 -4.69 30.26 -22.09
N SER A 104 -4.00 31.12 -21.33
CA SER A 104 -4.09 32.58 -21.50
C SER A 104 -3.45 33.08 -22.79
N VAL A 105 -2.38 32.41 -23.27
CA VAL A 105 -1.79 32.66 -24.61
C VAL A 105 -2.74 32.24 -25.74
N GLY A 106 -3.74 31.41 -25.44
CA GLY A 106 -4.78 31.02 -26.41
C GLY A 106 -4.45 29.72 -27.16
N ILE A 107 -3.80 28.76 -26.51
CA ILE A 107 -3.43 27.48 -27.13
C ILE A 107 -4.62 26.57 -27.45
N PHE A 108 -5.74 26.78 -26.74
CA PHE A 108 -6.90 25.89 -26.74
C PHE A 108 -7.48 25.62 -28.15
N PRO A 109 -7.78 26.61 -29.01
CA PRO A 109 -8.39 26.36 -30.31
C PRO A 109 -7.46 25.58 -31.27
N TYR A 110 -6.15 25.70 -31.09
CA TYR A 110 -5.16 25.01 -31.92
C TYR A 110 -5.10 23.53 -31.57
N VAL A 111 -5.00 23.23 -30.28
CA VAL A 111 -4.94 21.84 -29.78
C VAL A 111 -6.26 21.12 -29.99
N LEU A 112 -7.40 21.83 -29.93
CA LEU A 112 -8.73 21.29 -30.26
C LEU A 112 -8.83 20.89 -31.74
N ARG A 113 -8.40 21.76 -32.66
CA ARG A 113 -8.37 21.41 -34.09
C ARG A 113 -7.43 20.25 -34.41
N LEU A 114 -6.34 20.10 -33.65
CA LEU A 114 -5.40 18.99 -33.83
C LEU A 114 -6.00 17.63 -33.46
N LEU A 115 -7.09 17.54 -32.70
CA LEU A 115 -7.81 16.29 -32.45
C LEU A 115 -8.45 15.70 -33.72
N GLN A 116 -8.67 16.52 -34.75
CA GLN A 116 -9.17 16.05 -36.04
C GLN A 116 -8.06 15.50 -36.95
N ALA A 117 -6.78 15.61 -36.54
CA ALA A 117 -5.66 15.11 -37.32
C ALA A 117 -5.54 13.58 -37.22
N THR A 118 -5.30 12.92 -38.35
CA THR A 118 -5.20 11.46 -38.47
C THR A 118 -3.77 10.92 -38.27
N SER A 119 -2.84 11.73 -37.78
CA SER A 119 -1.43 11.34 -37.63
C SER A 119 -1.19 10.61 -36.31
N ASP A 120 -0.70 9.37 -36.42
CA ASP A 120 -0.46 8.47 -35.27
C ASP A 120 0.70 8.96 -34.40
N ASP A 121 1.71 9.60 -35.00
CA ASP A 121 2.91 10.11 -34.32
C ASP A 121 2.62 11.23 -33.31
N LEU A 122 1.47 11.90 -33.45
CA LEU A 122 1.07 13.00 -32.57
C LEU A 122 0.24 12.54 -31.36
N ARG A 123 -0.29 11.31 -31.40
CA ARG A 123 -1.23 10.79 -30.38
C ARG A 123 -0.68 10.85 -28.96
N PRO A 124 0.56 10.38 -28.66
CA PRO A 124 1.07 10.39 -27.30
C PRO A 124 1.13 11.81 -26.70
N TYR A 125 1.53 12.79 -27.50
CA TYR A 125 1.65 14.19 -27.08
C TYR A 125 0.27 14.85 -26.91
N LEU A 126 -0.64 14.66 -27.86
CA LEU A 126 -1.97 15.27 -27.81
C LEU A 126 -2.79 14.75 -26.63
N VAL A 127 -2.78 13.43 -26.40
CA VAL A 127 -3.50 12.84 -25.26
C VAL A 127 -2.93 13.34 -23.93
N PHE A 128 -1.61 13.47 -23.82
CA PHE A 128 -0.96 14.02 -22.63
C PHE A 128 -1.28 15.51 -22.39
N ILE A 129 -1.21 16.34 -23.44
CA ILE A 129 -1.56 17.77 -23.35
C ILE A 129 -3.01 17.94 -22.87
N TRP A 130 -3.94 17.16 -23.43
CA TRP A 130 -5.34 17.18 -23.01
C TRP A 130 -5.53 16.69 -21.58
N ALA A 131 -4.75 15.70 -21.12
CA ALA A 131 -4.79 15.26 -19.73
C ALA A 131 -4.39 16.40 -18.78
N LYS A 132 -3.32 17.15 -19.10
CA LYS A 132 -2.92 18.31 -18.30
C LYS A 132 -3.96 19.44 -18.32
N ILE A 133 -4.56 19.72 -19.48
CA ILE A 133 -5.61 20.76 -19.60
C ILE A 133 -6.86 20.36 -18.79
N LEU A 134 -7.39 19.14 -18.98
CA LEU A 134 -8.60 18.66 -18.31
C LEU A 134 -8.40 18.43 -16.80
N ALA A 135 -7.18 18.17 -16.35
CA ALA A 135 -6.86 18.10 -14.93
C ALA A 135 -7.03 19.48 -14.23
N VAL A 136 -6.78 20.57 -14.95
CA VAL A 136 -6.84 21.95 -14.43
C VAL A 136 -8.21 22.59 -14.69
N ASP A 137 -8.69 22.56 -15.93
CA ASP A 137 -9.95 23.19 -16.35
C ASP A 137 -10.94 22.17 -16.93
N ARG A 138 -11.99 21.88 -16.16
CA ARG A 138 -13.07 20.95 -16.56
C ARG A 138 -14.08 21.57 -17.51
N ALA A 139 -14.14 22.90 -17.65
CA ALA A 139 -15.10 23.56 -18.54
C ALA A 139 -14.86 23.19 -20.02
N CYS A 140 -13.63 22.84 -20.37
CA CYS A 140 -13.21 22.39 -21.70
C CYS A 140 -14.01 21.18 -22.24
N GLN A 141 -14.68 20.40 -21.38
CA GLN A 141 -15.45 19.23 -21.80
C GLN A 141 -16.58 19.54 -22.79
N ILE A 142 -17.18 20.72 -22.69
CA ILE A 142 -18.33 21.13 -23.53
C ILE A 142 -17.89 21.27 -24.99
N ASP A 143 -16.77 21.94 -25.23
CA ASP A 143 -16.26 22.20 -26.57
C ASP A 143 -15.70 20.93 -27.23
N ILE A 144 -15.02 20.07 -26.46
CA ILE A 144 -14.51 18.78 -26.95
C ILE A 144 -15.65 17.89 -27.43
N ILE A 145 -16.76 17.82 -26.69
CA ILE A 145 -17.90 16.99 -27.06
C ILE A 145 -18.63 17.60 -28.27
N ARG A 146 -18.79 18.92 -28.30
CA ARG A 146 -19.40 19.64 -29.44
C ARG A 146 -18.63 19.43 -30.75
N GLU A 147 -17.31 19.43 -30.71
CA GLU A 147 -16.45 19.22 -31.90
C GLU A 147 -16.09 17.75 -32.16
N LYS A 148 -16.73 16.80 -31.46
CA LYS A 148 -16.48 15.35 -31.56
C LYS A 148 -15.03 14.92 -31.28
N GLY A 149 -14.29 15.71 -30.50
CA GLY A 149 -12.92 15.37 -30.10
C GLY A 149 -12.84 14.10 -29.23
N HIS A 150 -13.94 13.68 -28.61
CA HIS A 150 -14.02 12.42 -27.86
C HIS A 150 -13.76 11.18 -28.72
N GLU A 151 -14.08 11.20 -30.02
CA GLU A 151 -13.81 10.09 -30.95
C GLU A 151 -12.30 9.78 -31.05
N TYR A 152 -11.46 10.80 -30.95
CA TYR A 152 -10.00 10.67 -30.95
C TYR A 152 -9.49 9.87 -29.73
N PHE A 153 -10.02 10.18 -28.54
CA PHE A 153 -9.66 9.47 -27.32
C PHE A 153 -10.21 8.04 -27.32
N ILE A 154 -11.41 7.80 -27.87
CA ILE A 154 -11.97 6.45 -28.05
C ILE A 154 -11.08 5.62 -28.96
N SER A 155 -10.72 6.18 -30.13
CA SER A 155 -9.82 5.52 -31.08
C SER A 155 -8.51 5.12 -30.41
N THR A 156 -7.89 6.04 -29.67
CA THR A 156 -6.63 5.79 -28.97
C THR A 156 -6.76 4.74 -27.87
N LEU A 157 -7.85 4.73 -27.10
CA LEU A 157 -8.09 3.74 -26.05
C LEU A 157 -8.25 2.32 -26.63
N THR A 158 -8.94 2.21 -27.77
CA THR A 158 -9.22 0.94 -28.45
C THR A 158 -8.06 0.41 -29.28
N ASP A 159 -7.08 1.25 -29.60
CA ASP A 159 -5.93 0.85 -30.40
C ASP A 159 -4.95 0.02 -29.56
N ALA A 160 -4.94 -1.29 -29.81
CA ALA A 160 -4.03 -2.24 -29.16
C ALA A 160 -2.55 -2.00 -29.49
N ARG A 161 -2.23 -1.20 -30.52
CA ARG A 161 -0.83 -0.83 -30.86
C ARG A 161 -0.27 0.27 -29.96
N SER A 162 -1.14 1.02 -29.28
CA SER A 162 -0.75 2.11 -28.40
C SER A 162 -0.27 1.56 -27.05
N SER A 163 0.74 2.20 -26.44
CA SER A 163 1.20 1.80 -25.10
C SER A 163 0.10 1.94 -24.06
N ASN A 164 0.14 1.09 -23.02
CA ASN A 164 -0.85 1.12 -21.95
C ASN A 164 -0.89 2.48 -21.22
N GLY A 165 0.23 3.20 -21.13
CA GLY A 165 0.27 4.56 -20.60
C GLY A 165 -0.53 5.57 -21.42
N VAL A 166 -0.36 5.58 -22.76
CA VAL A 166 -1.17 6.46 -23.65
C VAL A 166 -2.66 6.09 -23.55
N ARG A 167 -2.97 4.79 -23.49
CA ARG A 167 -4.34 4.31 -23.33
C ARG A 167 -4.94 4.72 -21.98
N ALA A 168 -4.16 4.71 -20.91
CA ALA A 168 -4.58 5.18 -19.58
C ALA A 168 -4.86 6.69 -19.58
N LEU A 169 -4.02 7.50 -20.23
CA LEU A 169 -4.27 8.94 -20.40
C LEU A 169 -5.53 9.20 -21.24
N ALA A 170 -5.78 8.39 -22.27
CA ALA A 170 -7.02 8.47 -23.05
C ALA A 170 -8.25 8.12 -22.19
N ALA A 171 -8.17 7.09 -21.35
CA ALA A 171 -9.21 6.73 -20.40
C ALA A 171 -9.44 7.85 -19.36
N PHE A 172 -8.38 8.49 -18.87
CA PHE A 172 -8.48 9.66 -17.99
C PHE A 172 -9.22 10.82 -18.67
N ASN A 173 -8.85 11.17 -19.90
CA ASN A 173 -9.52 12.23 -20.66
C ASN A 173 -11.00 11.92 -20.83
N LEU A 174 -11.34 10.68 -21.23
CA LEU A 174 -12.73 10.25 -21.34
C LEU A 174 -13.47 10.32 -20.00
N THR A 175 -12.82 9.95 -18.89
CA THR A 175 -13.40 10.07 -17.54
C THR A 175 -13.70 11.54 -17.20
N CYS A 176 -12.81 12.46 -17.58
CA CYS A 176 -13.01 13.89 -17.35
C CYS A 176 -14.15 14.48 -18.18
N LEU A 177 -14.40 13.96 -19.39
CA LEU A 177 -15.48 14.40 -20.27
C LEU A 177 -16.89 14.00 -19.79
N VAL A 178 -16.94 13.05 -18.87
CA VAL A 178 -18.17 12.44 -18.34
C VAL A 178 -18.51 12.96 -16.94
N ASP A 179 -17.51 13.52 -16.25
CA ASP A 179 -17.62 13.97 -14.86
C ASP A 179 -18.66 15.10 -14.69
N ASN A 180 -19.78 14.78 -14.05
CA ASN A 180 -20.94 15.66 -13.84
C ASN A 180 -21.47 16.32 -15.13
N TYR A 181 -21.35 15.65 -16.28
CA TYR A 181 -21.82 16.15 -17.57
C TYR A 181 -22.70 15.13 -18.31
N THR A 182 -24.02 15.30 -18.19
CA THR A 182 -25.03 14.35 -18.71
C THR A 182 -24.94 14.13 -20.22
N ARG A 183 -24.76 15.19 -21.00
CA ARG A 183 -24.62 15.08 -22.47
C ARG A 183 -23.36 14.28 -22.85
N GLY A 184 -22.27 14.39 -22.10
CA GLY A 184 -21.07 13.60 -22.30
C GLY A 184 -21.25 12.14 -21.92
N GLN A 185 -21.95 11.87 -20.82
CA GLN A 185 -22.34 10.51 -20.42
C GLN A 185 -23.14 9.80 -21.52
N ASP A 186 -24.13 10.48 -22.11
CA ASP A 186 -25.00 9.89 -23.12
C ASP A 186 -24.27 9.56 -24.44
N GLU A 187 -23.41 10.46 -24.93
CA GLU A 187 -22.59 10.21 -26.14
C GLU A 187 -21.61 9.04 -25.91
N LEU A 188 -21.05 8.94 -24.70
CA LEU A 188 -20.03 7.94 -24.35
C LEU A 188 -20.61 6.59 -23.89
N LEU A 189 -21.93 6.42 -23.88
CA LEU A 189 -22.59 5.12 -23.64
C LEU A 189 -22.04 4.03 -24.56
N SER A 190 -21.78 4.35 -25.83
CA SER A 190 -21.29 3.40 -26.85
C SER A 190 -19.91 2.79 -26.51
N VAL A 191 -19.14 3.44 -25.65
CA VAL A 191 -17.76 3.08 -25.30
C VAL A 191 -17.69 2.06 -24.17
N MET A 192 -18.71 2.02 -23.29
CA MET A 192 -18.72 1.15 -22.11
C MET A 192 -18.42 -0.34 -22.39
N PRO A 193 -18.98 -0.98 -23.44
CA PRO A 193 -18.65 -2.37 -23.75
C PRO A 193 -17.16 -2.56 -24.11
N ARG A 194 -16.57 -1.60 -24.84
CA ARG A 194 -15.15 -1.65 -25.22
C ARG A 194 -14.23 -1.52 -24.02
N VAL A 195 -14.61 -0.68 -23.05
CA VAL A 195 -13.89 -0.55 -21.77
C VAL A 195 -13.98 -1.85 -20.97
N LEU A 196 -15.14 -2.49 -20.99
CA LEU A 196 -15.34 -3.78 -20.35
C LEU A 196 -14.47 -4.88 -20.97
N ASP A 197 -14.33 -4.90 -22.29
CA ASP A 197 -13.44 -5.84 -23.00
C ASP A 197 -11.97 -5.65 -22.57
N ILE A 198 -11.53 -4.40 -22.37
CA ILE A 198 -10.19 -4.08 -21.86
C ILE A 198 -10.02 -4.64 -20.44
N LEU A 199 -11.01 -4.46 -19.57
CA LEU A 199 -10.98 -4.95 -18.18
C LEU A 199 -11.02 -6.48 -18.07
N ASN A 200 -11.65 -7.16 -19.03
CA ASN A 200 -11.71 -8.62 -19.10
C ASN A 200 -10.46 -9.25 -19.75
N THR A 201 -9.54 -8.45 -20.29
CA THR A 201 -8.33 -8.96 -20.94
C THR A 201 -7.39 -9.56 -19.87
N PRO A 202 -7.00 -10.85 -19.98
CA PRO A 202 -6.12 -11.47 -19.00
C PRO A 202 -4.74 -10.82 -19.05
N THR A 203 -4.33 -10.18 -17.97
CA THR A 203 -3.07 -9.44 -17.89
C THR A 203 -1.92 -10.37 -17.49
N THR A 204 -0.91 -10.51 -18.36
CA THR A 204 0.32 -11.25 -18.07
C THR A 204 1.33 -10.41 -17.28
N PHE A 205 1.21 -9.07 -17.34
CA PHE A 205 2.08 -8.10 -16.65
C PHE A 205 1.22 -7.03 -15.93
N LEU A 206 0.78 -7.35 -14.72
CA LEU A 206 -0.20 -6.56 -13.95
C LEU A 206 0.26 -5.12 -13.62
N TYR A 207 1.56 -4.90 -13.45
CA TYR A 207 2.11 -3.59 -13.08
C TYR A 207 2.04 -2.56 -14.20
N GLU A 208 2.10 -2.96 -15.47
CA GLU A 208 2.02 -2.03 -16.60
C GLU A 208 0.57 -1.67 -16.96
N THR A 209 -0.40 -2.46 -16.47
CA THR A 209 -1.83 -2.30 -16.78
C THR A 209 -2.63 -1.62 -15.67
N SER A 210 -2.07 -1.45 -14.46
CA SER A 210 -2.83 -0.93 -13.31
C SER A 210 -3.40 0.46 -13.53
N ALA A 211 -2.63 1.37 -14.16
CA ALA A 211 -3.10 2.72 -14.50
C ALA A 211 -4.25 2.70 -15.52
N LEU A 212 -4.16 1.83 -16.52
CA LEU A 212 -5.23 1.66 -17.51
C LEU A 212 -6.50 1.12 -16.85
N PHE A 213 -6.36 0.10 -15.99
CA PHE A 213 -7.49 -0.50 -15.28
C PHE A 213 -8.12 0.50 -14.31
N LEU A 214 -7.32 1.30 -13.59
CA LEU A 214 -7.80 2.38 -12.73
C LEU A 214 -8.68 3.36 -13.50
N TRP A 215 -8.19 3.91 -14.61
CA TRP A 215 -8.94 4.93 -15.34
C TRP A 215 -10.13 4.36 -16.12
N CYS A 216 -10.04 3.11 -16.60
CA CYS A 216 -11.18 2.41 -17.18
C CYS A 216 -12.30 2.17 -16.15
N THR A 217 -11.99 1.79 -14.91
CA THR A 217 -13.00 1.59 -13.87
C THR A 217 -13.57 2.92 -13.38
N LEU A 218 -12.74 3.96 -13.21
CA LEU A 218 -13.21 5.32 -12.89
C LEU A 218 -14.10 5.90 -13.99
N PHE A 219 -13.78 5.67 -15.27
CA PHE A 219 -14.64 6.04 -16.40
C PHE A 219 -16.03 5.42 -16.26
N LEU A 220 -16.11 4.11 -16.00
CA LEU A 220 -17.38 3.42 -15.82
C LEU A 220 -18.17 4.00 -14.64
N GLY A 221 -17.50 4.24 -13.51
CA GLY A 221 -18.09 4.87 -12.32
C GLY A 221 -18.70 6.25 -12.60
N GLN A 222 -18.00 7.11 -13.34
CA GLN A 222 -18.51 8.42 -13.72
C GLN A 222 -19.60 8.36 -14.80
N ALA A 223 -19.53 7.39 -15.72
CA ALA A 223 -20.48 7.23 -16.82
C ALA A 223 -21.90 6.98 -16.34
N TRP A 224 -22.07 6.16 -15.31
CA TRP A 224 -23.39 5.86 -14.73
C TRP A 224 -23.73 6.65 -13.47
N ARG A 225 -22.87 7.57 -13.05
CA ARG A 225 -23.14 8.42 -11.89
C ARG A 225 -24.36 9.30 -12.17
N LEU A 226 -25.43 9.08 -11.40
CA LEU A 226 -26.72 9.78 -11.51
C LEU A 226 -27.35 9.72 -12.92
N ASN A 227 -26.97 8.73 -13.74
CA ASN A 227 -27.53 8.53 -15.08
C ASN A 227 -28.17 7.14 -15.21
N GLY A 228 -29.51 7.12 -15.31
CA GLY A 228 -30.31 5.90 -15.43
C GLY A 228 -30.03 5.10 -16.71
N ASN A 229 -29.83 5.78 -17.85
CA ASN A 229 -29.60 5.12 -19.15
C ASN A 229 -28.28 4.33 -19.14
N ALA A 230 -27.25 4.92 -18.55
CA ALA A 230 -25.95 4.28 -18.38
C ALA A 230 -26.01 3.09 -17.41
N CYS A 231 -26.79 3.19 -16.33
CA CYS A 231 -27.04 2.06 -15.43
C CYS A 231 -27.76 0.89 -16.12
N GLU A 232 -28.79 1.17 -16.92
CA GLU A 232 -29.51 0.14 -17.70
C GLU A 232 -28.56 -0.57 -18.66
N LYS A 233 -27.71 0.20 -19.37
CA LYS A 233 -26.67 -0.38 -20.22
C LYS A 233 -25.66 -1.23 -19.44
N ALA A 234 -25.27 -0.79 -18.24
CA ALA A 234 -24.35 -1.52 -17.36
C ALA A 234 -24.91 -2.89 -16.93
N VAL A 235 -26.23 -2.97 -16.66
CA VAL A 235 -26.93 -4.24 -16.37
C VAL A 235 -26.83 -5.20 -17.56
N LEU A 236 -27.06 -4.70 -18.78
CA LEU A 236 -27.04 -5.51 -20.00
C LEU A 236 -25.66 -6.08 -20.32
N ILE A 237 -24.60 -5.30 -20.11
CA ILE A 237 -23.22 -5.75 -20.35
C ILE A 237 -22.61 -6.51 -19.16
N ARG A 238 -23.35 -6.69 -18.06
CA ARG A 238 -22.86 -7.30 -16.82
C ARG A 238 -21.59 -6.65 -16.26
N ALA A 239 -21.50 -5.32 -16.37
CA ALA A 239 -20.35 -4.57 -15.85
C ALA A 239 -20.12 -4.78 -14.35
N PRO A 240 -21.15 -4.79 -13.47
CA PRO A 240 -20.95 -5.01 -12.03
C PRO A 240 -20.25 -6.34 -11.71
N ASP A 241 -20.49 -7.39 -12.48
CA ASP A 241 -19.91 -8.72 -12.25
C ASP A 241 -18.38 -8.69 -12.47
N THR A 242 -17.93 -8.01 -13.53
CA THR A 242 -16.50 -7.82 -13.81
C THR A 242 -15.81 -6.95 -12.76
N LEU A 243 -16.50 -5.93 -12.24
CA LEU A 243 -15.94 -5.08 -11.20
C LEU A 243 -15.83 -5.83 -9.87
N GLN A 244 -16.77 -6.71 -9.57
CA GLN A 244 -16.71 -7.59 -8.40
C GLN A 244 -15.54 -8.58 -8.49
N THR A 245 -15.29 -9.18 -9.66
CA THR A 245 -14.13 -10.07 -9.84
C THR A 245 -12.82 -9.30 -9.73
N LEU A 246 -12.71 -8.11 -10.31
CA LEU A 246 -11.53 -7.27 -10.20
C LEU A 246 -11.27 -6.80 -8.75
N LEU A 247 -12.30 -6.35 -8.03
CA LEU A 247 -12.21 -6.01 -6.61
C LEU A 247 -11.64 -7.19 -5.79
N ALA A 248 -12.08 -8.41 -6.10
CA ALA A 248 -11.65 -9.61 -5.39
C ALA A 248 -10.31 -10.18 -5.87
N THR A 249 -9.72 -9.77 -6.99
CA THR A 249 -8.53 -10.46 -7.56
C THR A 249 -7.36 -9.53 -7.90
N HIS A 250 -7.59 -8.24 -8.08
CA HIS A 250 -6.56 -7.32 -8.54
C HIS A 250 -5.52 -6.99 -7.45
N ASP A 251 -4.25 -6.92 -7.84
CA ASP A 251 -3.12 -6.74 -6.92
C ASP A 251 -2.96 -5.28 -6.44
N SER A 252 -3.18 -4.28 -7.30
CA SER A 252 -3.10 -2.87 -6.90
C SER A 252 -4.31 -2.44 -6.05
N PRO A 253 -4.09 -1.80 -4.88
CA PRO A 253 -5.16 -1.29 -4.03
C PRO A 253 -5.93 -0.13 -4.68
N GLU A 254 -5.30 0.69 -5.53
CA GLU A 254 -6.02 1.80 -6.19
C GLU A 254 -7.08 1.30 -7.16
N VAL A 255 -6.77 0.23 -7.90
CA VAL A 255 -7.75 -0.39 -8.82
C VAL A 255 -8.89 -1.01 -8.03
N ARG A 256 -8.59 -1.67 -6.89
CA ARG A 256 -9.62 -2.20 -5.98
C ARG A 256 -10.51 -1.07 -5.44
N ALA A 257 -9.93 0.04 -5.00
CA ALA A 257 -10.65 1.21 -4.53
C ALA A 257 -11.52 1.83 -5.65
N ALA A 258 -11.02 1.90 -6.88
CA ALA A 258 -11.80 2.38 -8.01
C ALA A 258 -12.94 1.44 -8.41
N CYS A 259 -12.78 0.12 -8.28
CA CYS A 259 -13.88 -0.83 -8.42
C CYS A 259 -14.96 -0.58 -7.35
N ALA A 260 -14.56 -0.37 -6.09
CA ALA A 260 -15.49 -0.05 -5.01
C ALA A 260 -16.22 1.29 -5.26
N TYR A 261 -15.51 2.33 -5.71
CA TYR A 261 -16.08 3.61 -6.13
C TYR A 261 -17.09 3.45 -7.28
N ALA A 262 -16.74 2.70 -8.32
CA ALA A 262 -17.61 2.46 -9.47
C ALA A 262 -18.87 1.66 -9.09
N LEU A 263 -18.74 0.67 -8.21
CA LEU A 263 -19.88 -0.06 -7.66
C LEU A 263 -20.75 0.83 -6.75
N GLY A 264 -20.14 1.68 -5.93
CA GLY A 264 -20.85 2.63 -5.07
C GLY A 264 -21.66 3.66 -5.87
N THR A 265 -21.10 4.21 -6.94
CA THR A 265 -21.81 5.13 -7.86
C THR A 265 -22.94 4.44 -8.62
N TYR A 266 -22.76 3.16 -8.97
CA TYR A 266 -23.82 2.34 -9.56
C TYR A 266 -25.01 2.15 -8.60
N LEU A 267 -24.73 1.95 -7.31
CA LEU A 267 -25.74 1.80 -6.26
C LEU A 267 -26.48 3.11 -5.93
N SER A 268 -25.81 4.25 -6.08
CA SER A 268 -26.40 5.57 -5.80
C SER A 268 -27.41 6.04 -6.85
N SER A 269 -27.33 5.55 -8.09
CA SER A 269 -28.17 6.04 -9.19
C SER A 269 -29.61 5.51 -9.07
N SER A 270 -30.62 6.38 -9.10
CA SER A 270 -32.03 5.99 -8.95
C SER A 270 -32.52 5.06 -10.07
N ALA A 271 -33.42 4.13 -9.76
CA ALA A 271 -34.03 3.26 -10.76
C ALA A 271 -35.16 3.96 -11.52
N SER A 272 -35.24 3.73 -12.83
CA SER A 272 -36.45 3.88 -13.64
C SER A 272 -37.41 2.72 -13.33
N ASP A 273 -38.73 2.96 -13.37
CA ASP A 273 -39.79 1.95 -13.19
C ASP A 273 -39.90 1.00 -14.40
N ASN A 274 -38.83 0.25 -14.69
CA ASN A 274 -38.72 -0.68 -15.82
C ASN A 274 -38.47 -2.12 -15.34
N GLU A 275 -38.73 -3.15 -16.16
CA GLU A 275 -38.40 -4.57 -15.86
C GLU A 275 -36.91 -4.80 -15.54
N LEU A 276 -36.03 -3.92 -16.04
CA LEU A 276 -34.60 -3.93 -15.74
C LEU A 276 -34.29 -3.54 -14.28
N SER A 277 -35.25 -2.94 -13.57
CA SER A 277 -35.13 -2.57 -12.15
C SER A 277 -35.02 -3.80 -11.23
N GLU A 278 -35.72 -4.90 -11.54
CA GLU A 278 -35.64 -6.13 -10.76
C GLU A 278 -34.27 -6.79 -10.87
N ARG A 279 -33.76 -6.92 -12.10
CA ARG A 279 -32.40 -7.45 -12.38
C ARG A 279 -31.32 -6.61 -11.70
N ARG A 280 -31.46 -5.29 -11.77
CA ARG A 280 -30.57 -4.34 -11.08
C ARG A 280 -30.60 -4.51 -9.56
N THR A 281 -31.79 -4.73 -9.00
CA THR A 281 -31.97 -4.94 -7.56
C THR A 281 -31.31 -6.24 -7.10
N GLU A 282 -31.37 -7.31 -7.89
CA GLU A 282 -30.65 -8.56 -7.62
C GLU A 282 -29.12 -8.38 -7.71
N GLN A 283 -28.62 -7.75 -8.79
CA GLN A 283 -27.20 -7.44 -8.93
C GLN A 283 -26.69 -6.55 -7.79
N SER A 284 -27.47 -5.55 -7.36
CA SER A 284 -27.11 -4.67 -6.24
C SER A 284 -26.94 -5.43 -4.93
N LYS A 285 -27.72 -6.50 -4.69
CA LYS A 285 -27.55 -7.36 -3.52
C LYS A 285 -26.28 -8.19 -3.62
N GLU A 286 -25.97 -8.75 -4.78
CA GLU A 286 -24.74 -9.51 -5.01
C GLU A 286 -23.51 -8.62 -4.77
N VAL A 287 -23.51 -7.42 -5.35
CA VAL A 287 -22.50 -6.37 -5.13
C VAL A 287 -22.33 -6.09 -3.64
N ALA A 288 -23.42 -5.88 -2.90
CA ALA A 288 -23.35 -5.62 -1.45
C ALA A 288 -22.70 -6.79 -0.68
N THR A 289 -22.96 -8.05 -1.06
CA THR A 289 -22.31 -9.20 -0.40
C THR A 289 -20.80 -9.27 -0.66
N VAL A 290 -20.35 -8.88 -1.85
CA VAL A 290 -18.91 -8.81 -2.19
C VAL A 290 -18.24 -7.63 -1.50
N LEU A 291 -18.91 -6.47 -1.45
CA LEU A 291 -18.44 -5.29 -0.73
C LEU A 291 -18.25 -5.59 0.77
N VAL A 292 -19.19 -6.27 1.42
CA VAL A 292 -19.05 -6.67 2.84
C VAL A 292 -17.80 -7.54 3.07
N ARG A 293 -17.47 -8.45 2.16
CA ARG A 293 -16.22 -9.24 2.26
C ARG A 293 -14.97 -8.38 2.09
N SER A 294 -15.07 -7.32 1.29
CA SER A 294 -13.99 -6.40 0.97
C SER A 294 -13.75 -5.35 2.07
N LEU A 295 -14.60 -5.28 3.10
CA LEU A 295 -14.31 -4.54 4.34
C LEU A 295 -13.10 -5.11 5.10
N ASN A 296 -12.69 -6.33 4.77
CA ASN A 296 -11.51 -7.00 5.31
C ASN A 296 -10.27 -6.80 4.40
N ASP A 297 -10.26 -5.81 3.51
CA ASP A 297 -9.04 -5.50 2.74
C ASP A 297 -7.96 -4.91 3.65
N GLY A 298 -6.68 -5.14 3.34
CA GLY A 298 -5.57 -4.56 4.10
C GLY A 298 -5.46 -3.06 3.88
N SER A 299 -5.87 -2.59 2.70
CA SER A 299 -5.78 -1.19 2.34
C SER A 299 -6.89 -0.34 2.97
N PRO A 300 -6.57 0.68 3.79
CA PRO A 300 -7.58 1.61 4.30
C PRO A 300 -8.28 2.36 3.17
N LEU A 301 -7.58 2.64 2.06
CA LEU A 301 -8.14 3.30 0.89
C LEU A 301 -9.32 2.52 0.29
N VAL A 302 -9.15 1.20 0.12
CA VAL A 302 -10.20 0.31 -0.39
C VAL A 302 -11.36 0.25 0.61
N ARG A 303 -11.07 0.10 1.91
CA ARG A 303 -12.10 0.02 2.95
C ARG A 303 -12.97 1.29 3.02
N GLN A 304 -12.37 2.48 2.86
CA GLN A 304 -13.10 3.75 2.83
C GLN A 304 -14.10 3.80 1.67
N GLU A 305 -13.68 3.45 0.46
CA GLU A 305 -14.57 3.41 -0.71
C GLU A 305 -15.66 2.34 -0.58
N VAL A 306 -15.33 1.17 -0.04
CA VAL A 306 -16.29 0.09 0.21
C VAL A 306 -17.36 0.54 1.21
N LEU A 307 -16.96 1.23 2.28
CA LEU A 307 -17.88 1.74 3.30
C LEU A 307 -18.86 2.75 2.70
N VAL A 308 -18.38 3.68 1.88
CA VAL A 308 -19.25 4.65 1.18
C VAL A 308 -20.15 3.97 0.15
N ALA A 309 -19.67 2.95 -0.57
CA ALA A 309 -20.50 2.16 -1.47
C ALA A 309 -21.62 1.42 -0.73
N LEU A 310 -21.34 0.85 0.45
CA LEU A 310 -22.34 0.22 1.31
C LEU A 310 -23.35 1.24 1.88
N HIS A 311 -22.91 2.46 2.18
CA HIS A 311 -23.81 3.54 2.56
C HIS A 311 -24.82 3.89 1.46
N HIS A 312 -24.37 3.97 0.21
CA HIS A 312 -25.28 4.15 -0.94
C HIS A 312 -26.29 3.00 -1.08
N PHE A 313 -25.87 1.75 -0.80
CA PHE A 313 -26.78 0.62 -0.74
C PHE A 313 -27.85 0.79 0.36
N LEU A 314 -27.45 1.24 1.56
CA LEU A 314 -28.39 1.48 2.65
C LEU A 314 -29.44 2.54 2.28
N ILE A 315 -29.04 3.64 1.64
CA ILE A 315 -29.96 4.69 1.18
C ILE A 315 -30.97 4.12 0.16
N LEU A 316 -30.49 3.36 -0.83
CA LEU A 316 -31.33 2.77 -1.88
C LEU A 316 -32.43 1.88 -1.30
N PHE A 317 -32.09 1.02 -0.33
CA PHE A 317 -33.04 0.07 0.29
C PHE A 317 -33.80 0.65 1.50
N ALA A 318 -33.37 1.78 2.07
CA ALA A 318 -34.14 2.52 3.06
C ALA A 318 -35.33 3.27 2.42
N GLN A 319 -35.17 3.72 1.16
CA GLN A 319 -36.21 4.44 0.41
C GLN A 319 -37.28 3.52 -0.20
N THR A 320 -37.00 2.23 -0.40
CA THR A 320 -38.05 1.28 -0.77
C THR A 320 -39.02 1.16 0.39
N PRO A 321 -40.29 1.59 0.25
CA PRO A 321 -41.24 1.53 1.36
C PRO A 321 -41.33 0.09 1.83
N THR A 322 -41.07 -0.13 3.12
CA THR A 322 -41.54 -1.33 3.80
C THR A 322 -43.05 -1.35 3.63
N SER A 323 -43.52 -2.01 2.59
CA SER A 323 -44.95 -2.18 2.33
C SER A 323 -45.55 -2.96 3.50
N GLY A 324 -46.21 -2.21 4.38
CA GLY A 324 -47.35 -2.59 5.20
C GLY A 324 -47.23 -3.87 6.01
N THR A 325 -47.16 -3.71 7.33
CA THR A 325 -48.02 -4.49 8.21
C THR A 325 -49.44 -4.53 7.62
N ASN A 326 -49.95 -5.74 7.37
CA ASN A 326 -51.24 -6.11 6.75
C ASN A 326 -51.26 -6.16 5.21
N VAL A 327 -51.17 -7.37 4.64
CA VAL A 327 -52.18 -7.98 3.74
C VAL A 327 -51.76 -9.43 3.44
N ALA A 328 -52.77 -10.31 3.45
CA ALA A 328 -52.68 -11.75 3.25
C ALA A 328 -52.21 -12.15 1.83
N SER A 329 -51.72 -13.40 1.73
CA SER A 329 -51.59 -14.24 0.53
C SER A 329 -50.84 -13.64 -0.69
N ASN A 330 -49.52 -13.85 -0.75
CA ASN A 330 -48.78 -13.94 -2.01
C ASN A 330 -47.54 -14.85 -1.87
N PRO A 331 -47.14 -15.64 -2.89
CA PRO A 331 -46.11 -16.68 -2.76
C PRO A 331 -44.65 -16.18 -2.76
N ASN A 332 -44.39 -14.86 -2.89
CA ASN A 332 -43.04 -14.28 -2.92
C ASN A 332 -42.39 -14.09 -1.52
N ARG A 333 -42.60 -15.04 -0.60
CA ARG A 333 -42.10 -14.98 0.79
C ARG A 333 -40.57 -15.11 0.89
N ALA A 334 -39.92 -15.81 -0.04
CA ALA A 334 -38.48 -16.05 -0.01
C ALA A 334 -37.66 -14.78 -0.35
N GLY A 335 -38.07 -14.02 -1.37
CA GLY A 335 -37.38 -12.80 -1.80
C GLY A 335 -37.39 -11.68 -0.74
N ASN A 336 -38.52 -11.49 -0.05
CA ASN A 336 -38.63 -10.48 1.01
C ASN A 336 -37.85 -10.84 2.28
N LEU A 337 -37.65 -12.14 2.59
CA LEU A 337 -36.76 -12.55 3.68
C LEU A 337 -35.29 -12.33 3.30
N LEU A 338 -34.89 -12.67 2.08
CA LEU A 338 -33.52 -12.47 1.58
C LEU A 338 -33.13 -10.99 1.56
N ASN A 339 -34.06 -10.09 1.23
CA ASN A 339 -33.81 -8.65 1.27
C ASN A 339 -33.50 -8.16 2.68
N LYS A 340 -34.24 -8.65 3.67
CA LYS A 340 -34.00 -8.33 5.09
C LYS A 340 -32.69 -8.93 5.60
N THR A 341 -32.26 -10.11 5.12
CA THR A 341 -31.02 -10.72 5.57
C THR A 341 -29.78 -10.02 5.01
N VAL A 342 -29.78 -9.61 3.75
CA VAL A 342 -28.64 -8.85 3.17
C VAL A 342 -28.52 -7.48 3.81
N PHE A 343 -29.64 -6.75 3.95
CA PHE A 343 -29.65 -5.44 4.61
C PHE A 343 -29.16 -5.51 6.07
N TYR A 344 -29.61 -6.51 6.83
CA TYR A 344 -29.14 -6.72 8.20
C TYR A 344 -27.64 -7.05 8.25
N LYS A 345 -27.15 -7.93 7.37
CA LYS A 345 -25.72 -8.26 7.28
C LYS A 345 -24.85 -7.06 6.94
N VAL A 346 -25.29 -6.19 6.04
CA VAL A 346 -24.58 -4.95 5.71
C VAL A 346 -24.53 -4.02 6.93
N THR A 347 -25.66 -3.84 7.62
CA THR A 347 -25.73 -2.99 8.82
C THR A 347 -24.85 -3.53 9.95
N GLU A 348 -24.88 -4.85 10.19
CA GLU A 348 -24.05 -5.53 11.17
C GLU A 348 -22.56 -5.37 10.83
N ALA A 349 -22.18 -5.56 9.56
CA ALA A 349 -20.80 -5.38 9.11
C ALA A 349 -20.30 -3.93 9.28
N ILE A 350 -21.16 -2.93 9.07
CA ILE A 350 -20.80 -1.53 9.32
C ILE A 350 -20.61 -1.29 10.83
N GLN A 351 -21.47 -1.85 11.68
CA GLN A 351 -21.34 -1.75 13.13
C GLN A 351 -20.09 -2.46 13.68
N THR A 352 -19.70 -3.59 13.09
CA THR A 352 -18.44 -4.25 13.46
C THR A 352 -17.24 -3.39 13.09
N VAL A 353 -17.22 -2.76 11.91
CA VAL A 353 -16.16 -1.81 11.53
C VAL A 353 -16.08 -0.63 12.51
N ALA A 354 -17.22 -0.06 12.91
CA ALA A 354 -17.26 1.06 13.87
C ALA A 354 -16.59 0.72 15.22
N SER A 355 -16.68 -0.54 15.65
CA SER A 355 -16.18 -0.98 16.95
C SER A 355 -14.80 -1.62 16.91
N SER A 356 -14.37 -2.15 15.76
CA SER A 356 -13.17 -2.99 15.65
C SER A 356 -12.08 -2.45 14.72
N ASP A 357 -12.37 -1.49 13.83
CA ASP A 357 -11.36 -1.02 12.87
C ASP A 357 -10.22 -0.26 13.59
N PRO A 358 -8.95 -0.57 13.28
CA PRO A 358 -7.82 0.08 13.93
C PRO A 358 -7.57 1.52 13.47
N SER A 359 -8.06 1.90 12.29
CA SER A 359 -7.87 3.25 11.75
C SER A 359 -8.94 4.21 12.26
N HIS A 360 -8.47 5.33 12.82
CA HIS A 360 -9.36 6.36 13.36
C HIS A 360 -10.23 7.00 12.26
N GLU A 361 -9.68 7.19 11.05
CA GLU A 361 -10.43 7.73 9.92
C GLU A 361 -11.61 6.83 9.51
N MET A 362 -11.43 5.51 9.51
CA MET A 362 -12.53 4.57 9.22
C MET A 362 -13.61 4.63 10.29
N VAL A 363 -13.23 4.68 11.57
CA VAL A 363 -14.21 4.78 12.67
C VAL A 363 -15.03 6.07 12.54
N GLN A 364 -14.38 7.21 12.28
CA GLN A 364 -15.06 8.49 12.06
C GLN A 364 -16.01 8.46 10.86
N LEU A 365 -15.57 7.89 9.74
CA LEU A 365 -16.43 7.72 8.56
C LEU A 365 -17.62 6.81 8.85
N THR A 366 -17.41 5.75 9.62
CA THR A 366 -18.46 4.80 9.99
C THR A 366 -19.48 5.45 10.92
N GLU A 367 -19.04 6.23 11.91
CA GLU A 367 -19.93 7.03 12.75
C GLU A 367 -20.72 8.06 11.92
N ALA A 368 -20.09 8.69 10.93
CA ALA A 368 -20.78 9.60 10.00
C ALA A 368 -21.84 8.87 9.17
N VAL A 369 -21.56 7.66 8.68
CA VAL A 369 -22.51 6.80 7.94
C VAL A 369 -23.70 6.42 8.82
N LEU A 370 -23.46 6.01 10.07
CA LEU A 370 -24.52 5.60 11.00
C LEU A 370 -25.39 6.77 11.46
N THR A 371 -24.83 7.98 11.58
CA THR A 371 -25.55 9.18 12.00
C THR A 371 -26.30 9.87 10.85
N ARG A 372 -25.75 9.84 9.63
CA ARG A 372 -26.30 10.49 8.43
C ARG A 372 -26.93 9.48 7.46
N SER A 373 -27.83 8.64 7.95
CA SER A 373 -28.40 7.51 7.19
C SER A 373 -29.13 7.88 5.88
N LEU A 374 -29.46 9.16 5.64
CA LEU A 374 -30.19 9.65 4.47
C LEU A 374 -29.42 10.65 3.59
N GLU A 375 -28.22 11.09 3.99
CA GLU A 375 -27.40 12.02 3.19
C GLU A 375 -26.33 11.25 2.42
N THR A 376 -26.12 11.56 1.13
CA THR A 376 -25.07 10.91 0.34
C THR A 376 -23.69 11.39 0.79
N LEU A 377 -22.85 10.45 1.24
CA LEU A 377 -21.46 10.72 1.56
C LEU A 377 -20.61 10.40 0.34
N ASN A 378 -19.69 11.29 -0.02
CA ASN A 378 -18.74 11.07 -1.09
C ASN A 378 -17.31 11.18 -0.54
N THR A 379 -16.44 10.30 -1.01
CA THR A 379 -15.00 10.37 -0.72
C THR A 379 -14.29 11.36 -1.64
N THR A 380 -13.05 11.68 -1.29
CA THR A 380 -12.16 12.50 -2.11
C THR A 380 -11.30 11.67 -3.07
N PHE A 381 -11.47 10.35 -3.14
CA PHE A 381 -10.62 9.43 -3.90
C PHE A 381 -10.52 9.80 -5.39
N PHE A 382 -11.65 10.09 -6.05
CA PHE A 382 -11.62 10.51 -7.45
C PHE A 382 -10.83 11.81 -7.67
N GLN A 383 -10.98 12.78 -6.76
CA GLN A 383 -10.25 14.05 -6.82
C GLN A 383 -8.76 13.86 -6.53
N TRP A 384 -8.42 12.97 -5.60
CA TRP A 384 -7.05 12.58 -5.29
C TRP A 384 -6.37 11.87 -6.48
N CYS A 385 -7.07 10.95 -7.16
CA CYS A 385 -6.58 10.36 -8.40
C CYS A 385 -6.36 11.42 -9.50
N CYS A 386 -7.26 12.40 -9.60
CA CYS A 386 -7.14 13.49 -10.58
C CYS A 386 -6.01 14.47 -10.23
N SER A 387 -5.70 14.71 -8.95
CA SER A 387 -4.64 15.64 -8.54
C SER A 387 -3.26 15.18 -8.99
N ARG A 388 -3.06 13.88 -9.17
CA ARG A 388 -1.81 13.31 -9.70
C ARG A 388 -1.42 13.85 -11.09
N PHE A 389 -2.40 14.19 -11.93
CA PHE A 389 -2.13 14.81 -13.23
C PHE A 389 -1.82 16.30 -13.15
N ARG A 390 -2.11 16.96 -12.02
CA ARG A 390 -1.78 18.37 -11.78
C ARG A 390 -0.33 18.57 -11.36
N GLU A 391 0.28 17.54 -10.78
CA GLU A 391 1.68 17.51 -10.40
C GLU A 391 2.59 17.25 -11.61
N SER A 392 3.88 17.55 -11.45
CA SER A 392 4.88 17.29 -12.49
C SER A 392 5.18 15.79 -12.59
N ASN A 393 4.89 15.24 -13.77
CA ASN A 393 5.09 13.85 -14.13
C ASN A 393 5.83 13.82 -15.45
N THR A 394 7.17 13.77 -15.40
CA THR A 394 8.00 13.69 -16.62
C THR A 394 7.36 12.68 -17.58
N ILE A 395 7.10 13.08 -18.82
CA ILE A 395 6.39 12.30 -19.86
C ILE A 395 6.84 10.82 -19.94
N VAL A 396 8.09 10.54 -19.58
CA VAL A 396 8.70 9.20 -19.51
C VAL A 396 8.10 8.28 -18.41
N ARG A 397 7.53 8.83 -17.34
CA ARG A 397 6.97 8.10 -16.18
C ARG A 397 5.59 7.51 -16.42
N ASP A 398 4.71 8.25 -17.09
CA ASP A 398 3.32 7.84 -17.27
C ASP A 398 3.12 6.94 -18.51
N LEU A 399 4.15 6.79 -19.36
CA LEU A 399 4.07 6.00 -20.59
C LEU A 399 4.36 4.50 -20.43
N GLY A 400 4.88 4.04 -19.28
CA GLY A 400 5.37 2.66 -19.15
C GLY A 400 5.39 2.02 -17.77
N SER A 401 5.04 2.71 -16.69
CA SER A 401 5.03 2.08 -15.37
C SER A 401 3.77 2.44 -14.62
N GLY A 402 2.96 1.44 -14.27
CA GLY A 402 1.77 1.67 -13.49
C GLY A 402 2.06 2.28 -12.13
N ILE A 403 0.96 2.55 -11.44
CA ILE A 403 0.88 3.43 -10.26
C ILE A 403 1.83 2.99 -9.12
N ALA A 404 2.25 1.72 -9.10
CA ALA A 404 3.20 1.14 -8.16
C ALA A 404 4.69 1.57 -8.35
N GLN A 405 5.07 2.16 -9.49
CA GLN A 405 6.45 2.64 -9.71
C GLN A 405 6.64 4.12 -9.35
N GLN A 406 5.86 4.63 -8.39
CA GLN A 406 6.24 5.82 -7.61
C GLN A 406 7.51 5.57 -6.76
N CYS A 407 7.91 4.32 -6.55
CA CYS A 407 9.14 3.99 -5.83
C CYS A 407 10.39 4.13 -6.72
N GLY A 408 10.97 5.33 -6.76
CA GLY A 408 12.37 5.45 -7.18
C GLY A 408 12.92 6.85 -7.43
N ALA A 409 12.10 7.87 -7.72
CA ALA A 409 12.64 9.21 -7.97
C ALA A 409 11.59 10.34 -7.88
N LEU A 410 10.74 10.36 -6.85
CA LEU A 410 9.96 11.57 -6.56
C LEU A 410 10.93 12.71 -6.21
N TYR A 411 11.34 13.47 -7.23
CA TYR A 411 12.11 14.70 -7.08
C TYR A 411 11.21 15.77 -6.47
N SER A 412 11.44 16.08 -5.19
CA SER A 412 11.42 17.48 -4.75
C SER A 412 12.32 17.78 -3.54
N GLU A 413 13.06 16.81 -2.98
CA GLU A 413 14.01 17.04 -1.85
C GLU A 413 15.41 16.38 -2.04
N ASP A 414 15.70 15.83 -3.23
CA ASP A 414 16.51 14.61 -3.32
C ASP A 414 18.00 14.72 -3.71
N GLU A 415 18.61 15.87 -3.96
CA GLU A 415 20.09 15.86 -3.95
C GLU A 415 20.60 15.64 -2.53
N HIS A 416 20.08 16.43 -1.58
CA HIS A 416 20.42 16.28 -0.17
C HIS A 416 19.94 14.95 0.40
N ASP A 417 18.74 14.47 0.02
CA ASP A 417 18.28 13.17 0.50
C ASP A 417 18.95 11.98 -0.22
N CYS A 418 19.38 12.09 -1.48
CA CYS A 418 20.21 11.06 -2.12
C CYS A 418 21.57 10.95 -1.44
N PHE A 419 22.23 12.08 -1.15
CA PHE A 419 23.47 12.08 -0.37
C PHE A 419 23.22 11.55 1.05
N ALA A 420 22.18 11.98 1.74
CA ALA A 420 21.83 11.48 3.07
C ALA A 420 21.54 9.98 3.04
N ARG A 421 20.80 9.49 2.02
CA ARG A 421 20.52 8.07 1.77
C ARG A 421 21.79 7.28 1.52
N SER A 422 22.70 7.79 0.69
CA SER A 422 24.01 7.17 0.45
C SER A 422 24.84 7.10 1.73
N GLY A 423 24.79 8.15 2.56
CA GLY A 423 25.41 8.19 3.89
C GLY A 423 24.79 7.17 4.85
N ARG A 424 23.45 7.05 4.87
CA ARG A 424 22.73 6.02 5.64
C ARG A 424 23.14 4.61 5.19
N TYR A 425 23.20 4.34 3.88
CA TYR A 425 23.65 3.05 3.36
C TYR A 425 25.09 2.74 3.75
N TRP A 426 26.00 3.72 3.65
CA TRP A 426 27.39 3.55 4.04
C TRP A 426 27.53 3.24 5.53
N ARG A 427 26.86 4.01 6.40
CA ARG A 427 26.78 3.74 7.84
C ARG A 427 26.27 2.32 8.11
N ASN A 428 25.16 1.94 7.46
CA ASN A 428 24.54 0.63 7.63
C ASN A 428 25.44 -0.51 7.12
N HIS A 429 26.27 -0.25 6.11
CA HIS A 429 27.28 -1.19 5.64
C HIS A 429 28.36 -1.40 6.71
N CYS A 430 28.91 -0.32 7.27
CA CYS A 430 29.90 -0.39 8.36
C CYS A 430 29.38 -1.14 9.60
N ILE A 431 28.12 -0.92 9.99
CA ILE A 431 27.51 -1.64 11.12
C ILE A 431 27.38 -3.14 10.84
N ARG A 432 27.03 -3.52 9.60
CA ARG A 432 26.88 -4.93 9.19
C ARG A 432 28.21 -5.67 9.07
N THR A 433 29.26 -4.98 8.65
CA THR A 433 30.60 -5.58 8.46
C THR A 433 31.38 -5.72 9.75
N ASN A 434 31.00 -5.01 10.82
CA ASN A 434 31.59 -5.17 12.14
C ASN A 434 31.20 -6.51 12.76
N PRO A 435 32.12 -7.50 12.87
CA PRO A 435 31.77 -8.82 13.34
C PRO A 435 31.62 -8.81 14.86
N SER A 436 30.43 -9.16 15.35
CA SER A 436 30.22 -9.43 16.77
C SER A 436 30.98 -10.68 17.19
N ARG A 437 32.09 -10.53 17.94
CA ARG A 437 32.87 -11.68 18.45
C ARG A 437 32.24 -12.24 19.71
N LEU A 438 32.34 -13.56 19.87
CA LEU A 438 31.84 -14.25 21.07
C LEU A 438 32.52 -13.78 22.36
N ALA A 439 33.81 -13.40 22.28
CA ALA A 439 34.59 -12.91 23.42
C ALA A 439 33.98 -11.65 24.06
N ASP A 440 33.39 -10.78 23.25
CA ASP A 440 32.85 -9.51 23.72
C ASP A 440 31.60 -9.72 24.61
N PHE A 441 30.87 -10.84 24.40
CA PHE A 441 29.75 -11.24 25.25
C PHE A 441 30.16 -11.78 26.63
N GLN A 442 31.41 -12.22 26.81
CA GLN A 442 31.92 -12.70 28.11
C GLN A 442 32.06 -11.57 29.15
N HIS A 443 32.03 -10.32 28.69
CA HIS A 443 32.21 -9.12 29.52
C HIS A 443 31.00 -8.18 29.51
N MET A 444 29.78 -8.69 29.27
CA MET A 444 28.50 -7.96 29.25
C MET A 444 28.05 -7.32 30.60
N ARG A 445 28.98 -7.02 31.50
CA ARG A 445 28.71 -6.64 32.90
C ARG A 445 28.42 -5.15 33.10
N GLU A 446 28.70 -4.32 32.09
CA GLU A 446 28.51 -2.87 32.19
C GLU A 446 27.09 -2.51 31.73
N THR A 447 26.29 -1.99 32.67
CA THR A 447 25.01 -1.37 32.36
C THR A 447 25.29 -0.03 31.70
N MET A 448 24.93 0.12 30.42
CA MET A 448 25.01 1.39 29.71
C MET A 448 24.13 2.46 30.38
N PHE A 449 22.92 2.06 30.78
CA PHE A 449 22.04 2.88 31.61
C PHE A 449 21.03 2.04 32.39
N ASN A 450 20.46 2.65 33.43
CA ASN A 450 19.27 2.17 34.14
C ASN A 450 18.27 3.32 34.25
N SER A 451 17.23 3.28 33.43
CA SER A 451 16.20 4.32 33.36
C SER A 451 14.85 3.74 33.80
N ARG A 452 13.90 4.59 34.16
CA ARG A 452 12.54 4.14 34.54
C ARG A 452 11.53 4.62 33.52
N VAL A 453 10.72 3.67 33.06
CA VAL A 453 9.52 3.95 32.29
C VAL A 453 8.50 4.58 33.23
N SER A 454 7.98 5.76 32.85
CA SER A 454 7.02 6.51 33.66
C SER A 454 5.72 5.71 33.88
N ASN A 455 5.48 5.27 35.12
CA ASN A 455 4.24 4.65 35.61
C ASN A 455 3.66 3.53 34.72
N ALA A 456 4.51 2.72 34.08
CA ALA A 456 4.07 1.61 33.25
C ALA A 456 5.12 0.49 33.19
N ILE A 457 4.68 -0.71 32.82
CA ILE A 457 5.56 -1.88 32.68
C ILE A 457 5.98 -2.01 31.21
N PRO A 458 7.28 -2.13 30.88
CA PRO A 458 7.73 -2.47 29.53
C PRO A 458 7.30 -3.89 29.18
N LEU A 459 6.53 -4.06 28.11
CA LEU A 459 6.02 -5.36 27.63
C LEU A 459 6.78 -5.87 26.41
N VAL A 460 7.19 -4.98 25.49
CA VAL A 460 7.94 -5.33 24.28
C VAL A 460 9.10 -4.34 24.11
N LEU A 461 10.27 -4.85 23.74
CA LEU A 461 11.47 -4.08 23.46
C LEU A 461 11.95 -4.42 22.06
N ARG A 462 12.37 -3.40 21.30
CA ARG A 462 13.06 -3.61 20.02
C ARG A 462 14.14 -2.55 19.84
N LEU A 463 15.38 -3.01 19.71
CA LEU A 463 16.51 -2.14 19.40
C LEU A 463 16.51 -1.86 17.90
N HIS A 464 16.66 -0.59 17.53
CA HIS A 464 16.74 -0.23 16.13
C HIS A 464 18.05 -0.78 15.52
N PRO A 465 18.05 -1.41 14.32
CA PRO A 465 19.24 -2.10 13.81
C PRO A 465 20.43 -1.21 13.46
N TYR A 466 20.20 0.07 13.15
CA TYR A 466 21.23 0.98 12.63
C TYR A 466 21.38 2.29 13.41
N GLU A 467 20.26 2.96 13.71
CA GLU A 467 20.19 4.10 14.64
C GLU A 467 20.31 3.70 16.11
N ASP A 468 20.77 4.64 16.94
CA ASP A 468 21.17 4.42 18.33
C ASP A 468 20.01 4.69 19.32
N TYR A 469 18.86 4.06 19.09
CA TYR A 469 17.72 4.15 19.99
C TYR A 469 17.00 2.81 20.21
N LEU A 470 16.21 2.78 21.27
CA LEU A 470 15.41 1.66 21.74
C LEU A 470 13.94 2.06 21.78
N ALA A 471 13.09 1.27 21.12
CA ALA A 471 11.65 1.42 21.19
C ALA A 471 11.06 0.47 22.26
N VAL A 472 10.23 1.02 23.14
CA VAL A 472 9.69 0.34 24.32
C VAL A 472 8.17 0.46 24.32
N ALA A 473 7.48 -0.66 24.19
CA ALA A 473 6.03 -0.71 24.32
C ALA A 473 5.64 -0.93 25.78
N ASN A 474 4.76 -0.07 26.30
CA ASN A 474 4.34 -0.07 27.69
C ASN A 474 2.99 -0.77 27.87
N SER A 475 2.69 -1.17 29.11
CA SER A 475 1.39 -1.72 29.54
C SER A 475 0.19 -0.81 29.28
N ASN A 476 0.42 0.49 29.07
CA ASN A 476 -0.64 1.47 28.80
C ASN A 476 -0.95 1.60 27.30
N GLY A 477 -0.33 0.79 26.42
CA GLY A 477 -0.53 0.86 24.96
C GLY A 477 0.22 2.01 24.27
N ASN A 478 1.23 2.59 24.95
CA ASN A 478 2.08 3.65 24.42
C ASN A 478 3.45 3.09 24.03
N LEU A 479 4.05 3.68 23.00
CA LEU A 479 5.42 3.38 22.57
C LEU A 479 6.33 4.53 22.98
N ASN A 480 7.35 4.24 23.79
CA ASN A 480 8.35 5.20 24.24
C ASN A 480 9.70 4.95 23.56
N PHE A 481 10.41 6.03 23.22
CA PHE A 481 11.74 5.96 22.61
C PHE A 481 12.82 6.44 23.57
N TYR A 482 13.88 5.66 23.72
CA TYR A 482 15.04 5.98 24.54
C TYR A 482 16.30 5.93 23.68
N GLU A 483 17.18 6.92 23.82
CA GLU A 483 18.53 6.85 23.28
C GLU A 483 19.35 5.83 24.08
N PHE A 484 20.49 5.42 23.53
CA PHE A 484 21.39 4.48 24.21
C PHE A 484 22.02 5.01 25.50
N ASP A 485 21.91 6.31 25.76
CA ASP A 485 22.31 6.95 27.03
C ASP A 485 21.21 6.88 28.12
N GLY A 486 20.04 6.32 27.79
CA GLY A 486 18.91 6.18 28.71
C GLY A 486 18.03 7.42 28.84
N THR A 487 18.38 8.49 28.12
CA THR A 487 17.57 9.69 27.92
C THR A 487 16.35 9.37 27.05
N PRO A 488 15.14 9.80 27.44
CA PRO A 488 14.00 9.72 26.53
C PRO A 488 14.25 10.64 25.34
N CYS A 489 14.00 10.15 24.12
CA CYS A 489 14.16 10.96 22.90
C CYS A 489 13.24 12.19 22.96
N SER A 490 13.60 13.30 22.30
CA SER A 490 12.83 14.56 22.29
C SER A 490 11.36 14.41 21.82
N LYS A 491 11.02 13.32 21.11
CA LYS A 491 9.66 12.92 20.68
C LYS A 491 9.16 11.69 21.45
N ALA A 492 9.26 11.73 22.78
CA ALA A 492 9.36 10.56 23.66
C ALA A 492 8.23 9.51 23.61
N THR A 493 6.98 9.86 23.22
CA THR A 493 5.84 8.95 23.38
C THR A 493 4.86 9.00 22.20
N LEU A 494 4.70 7.87 21.51
CA LEU A 494 3.67 7.64 20.50
C LEU A 494 2.49 6.90 21.13
N LYS A 495 1.28 7.44 20.96
CA LYS A 495 0.03 6.77 21.36
C LYS A 495 -0.44 5.87 20.23
N VAL A 496 -0.36 4.55 20.42
CA VAL A 496 -0.59 3.59 19.35
C VAL A 496 -2.05 3.13 19.29
N GLY A 497 -2.74 3.02 20.42
CA GLY A 497 -4.06 2.38 20.50
C GLY A 497 -5.12 3.14 21.29
N ALA A 498 -6.34 2.59 21.28
CA ALA A 498 -7.40 3.02 22.19
C ALA A 498 -7.01 2.68 23.65
N VAL A 499 -7.54 3.44 24.60
CA VAL A 499 -7.24 3.27 26.04
C VAL A 499 -7.56 1.82 26.44
N GLY A 500 -6.54 1.05 26.81
CA GLY A 500 -6.66 -0.34 27.26
C GLY A 500 -6.18 -1.41 26.27
N SER A 501 -5.83 -1.05 25.03
CA SER A 501 -5.20 -1.99 24.08
C SER A 501 -3.74 -2.27 24.44
N ILE A 502 -3.36 -3.55 24.33
CA ILE A 502 -1.99 -4.00 24.65
C ILE A 502 -1.22 -4.21 23.36
N ILE A 503 0.05 -3.79 23.36
CA ILE A 503 0.99 -4.03 22.27
C ILE A 503 1.70 -5.36 22.55
N ASP A 504 1.48 -6.35 21.68
CA ASP A 504 2.08 -7.68 21.81
C ASP A 504 3.37 -7.81 20.98
N THR A 505 3.45 -7.10 19.84
CA THR A 505 4.57 -7.19 18.89
C THR A 505 4.99 -5.82 18.37
N LEU A 506 6.29 -5.68 18.10
CA LEU A 506 6.91 -4.46 17.62
C LEU A 506 8.06 -4.83 16.66
N ASP A 507 8.03 -4.29 15.45
CA ASP A 507 9.13 -4.45 14.49
C ASP A 507 9.34 -3.20 13.61
N PHE A 508 10.51 -3.11 12.97
CA PHE A 508 10.87 -1.98 12.11
C PHE A 508 10.84 -2.38 10.64
N ILE A 509 9.98 -1.72 9.86
CA ILE A 509 9.92 -1.80 8.40
C ILE A 509 10.85 -0.73 7.82
N ASN A 510 11.56 -1.06 6.74
CA ASN A 510 12.48 -0.14 6.05
C ASN A 510 13.55 0.50 6.95
N ALA A 511 13.99 -0.22 7.99
CA ALA A 511 15.00 0.25 8.95
C ALA A 511 16.33 0.75 8.31
N HIS A 512 16.60 0.36 7.05
CA HIS A 512 17.81 0.73 6.33
C HIS A 512 17.80 2.15 5.76
N ASP A 513 16.64 2.82 5.67
CA ASP A 513 16.55 4.16 5.07
C ASP A 513 15.56 5.03 5.86
N ARG A 514 14.28 5.06 5.46
CA ARG A 514 13.19 5.72 6.20
C ARG A 514 12.41 4.66 6.96
N THR A 515 12.58 4.66 8.28
CA THR A 515 12.06 3.59 9.12
C THR A 515 10.58 3.80 9.42
N LEU A 516 9.83 2.72 9.34
CA LEU A 516 8.43 2.65 9.70
C LEU A 516 8.27 1.69 10.86
N ILE A 517 7.39 2.01 11.79
CA ILE A 517 7.19 1.24 13.00
C ILE A 517 5.93 0.39 12.84
N CYS A 518 6.11 -0.92 12.82
CA CYS A 518 5.02 -1.89 12.76
C CYS A 518 4.67 -2.37 14.17
N VAL A 519 3.41 -2.20 14.55
CA VAL A 519 2.89 -2.59 15.87
C VAL A 519 1.72 -3.54 15.70
N GLY A 520 1.77 -4.68 16.39
CA GLY A 520 0.64 -5.60 16.51
C GLY A 520 -0.01 -5.50 17.88
N THR A 521 -1.33 -5.31 17.90
CA THR A 521 -2.13 -5.21 19.14
C THR A 521 -2.85 -6.52 19.45
N ASP A 522 -3.21 -6.72 20.72
CA ASP A 522 -4.01 -7.84 21.24
C ASP A 522 -5.32 -8.10 20.48
N THR A 523 -5.90 -7.05 19.87
CA THR A 523 -7.08 -7.16 19.00
C THR A 523 -6.83 -7.84 17.65
N GLY A 524 -5.58 -8.24 17.34
CA GLY A 524 -5.19 -8.79 16.04
C GLY A 524 -5.02 -7.73 14.95
N ALA A 525 -4.95 -6.46 15.32
CA ALA A 525 -4.72 -5.36 14.39
C ALA A 525 -3.23 -5.06 14.22
N ILE A 526 -2.85 -4.73 12.98
CA ILE A 526 -1.53 -4.22 12.62
C ILE A 526 -1.66 -2.72 12.35
N ARG A 527 -0.74 -1.93 12.91
CA ARG A 527 -0.64 -0.48 12.71
C ARG A 527 0.78 -0.13 12.29
N ILE A 528 0.91 0.66 11.23
CA ILE A 528 2.19 1.12 10.69
C ILE A 528 2.28 2.64 10.88
N PHE A 529 3.30 3.10 11.59
CA PHE A 529 3.56 4.51 11.82
C PHE A 529 4.83 4.95 11.10
N ASP A 530 4.82 6.19 10.60
CA ASP A 530 6.06 6.86 10.23
C ASP A 530 6.82 7.28 11.49
N GLU A 531 8.09 6.92 11.58
CA GLU A 531 8.94 7.33 12.69
C GLU A 531 9.09 8.86 12.77
N SER A 532 9.28 9.51 11.61
CA SER A 532 9.67 10.91 11.55
C SER A 532 8.52 11.84 11.94
N THR A 533 7.33 11.58 11.40
CA THR A 533 6.11 12.37 11.63
C THR A 533 5.22 11.80 12.73
N GLN A 534 5.46 10.57 13.21
CA GLN A 534 4.61 9.86 14.16
C GLN A 534 3.14 9.71 13.70
N ARG A 535 2.91 9.82 12.39
CA ARG A 535 1.59 9.66 11.78
C ARG A 535 1.34 8.19 11.48
N LEU A 536 0.09 7.78 11.66
CA LEU A 536 -0.38 6.48 11.19
C LEU A 536 -0.39 6.52 9.65
N ILE A 537 0.31 5.60 9.01
CA ILE A 537 0.34 5.44 7.54
C ILE A 537 -0.78 4.50 7.12
N SER A 538 -0.81 3.31 7.71
CA SER A 538 -1.77 2.27 7.37
C SER A 538 -2.06 1.40 8.59
N SER A 539 -3.25 0.84 8.64
CA SER A 539 -3.63 -0.15 9.65
C SER A 539 -4.73 -1.05 9.14
N TRP A 540 -4.76 -2.30 9.57
CA TRP A 540 -5.81 -3.25 9.24
C TRP A 540 -5.90 -4.36 10.28
N ILE A 541 -7.00 -5.11 10.26
CA ILE A 541 -7.17 -6.30 11.09
C ILE A 541 -6.51 -7.47 10.35
N ALA A 542 -5.49 -8.09 10.93
CA ALA A 542 -4.71 -9.13 10.26
C ALA A 542 -5.32 -10.53 10.37
N LEU A 543 -6.18 -10.74 11.38
CA LEU A 543 -6.78 -12.02 11.71
C LEU A 543 -8.30 -11.88 11.81
N TYR A 544 -9.02 -12.74 11.10
CA TYR A 544 -10.47 -12.78 11.10
C TYR A 544 -10.97 -14.02 11.83
N ASP A 545 -12.06 -13.88 12.58
CA ASP A 545 -12.73 -15.04 13.17
C ASP A 545 -13.41 -15.86 12.06
N HIS A 546 -12.98 -17.11 11.92
CA HIS A 546 -13.35 -18.00 10.81
C HIS A 546 -14.85 -18.33 10.76
N GLN A 547 -15.64 -17.91 11.76
CA GLN A 547 -17.10 -18.04 11.75
C GLN A 547 -17.77 -17.24 10.61
N THR A 548 -17.10 -16.24 10.03
CA THR A 548 -17.68 -15.34 9.02
C THR A 548 -17.29 -15.63 7.57
N GLN A 549 -16.33 -16.53 7.32
CA GLN A 549 -15.89 -16.87 5.95
C GLN A 549 -16.36 -18.27 5.52
N LEU A 550 -17.36 -18.29 4.64
CA LEU A 550 -17.75 -19.44 3.81
C LEU A 550 -16.67 -19.68 2.72
N HIS A 551 -15.49 -20.16 3.11
CA HIS A 551 -14.58 -20.82 2.17
C HIS A 551 -14.66 -22.34 2.38
N PRO A 552 -14.89 -23.14 1.33
CA PRO A 552 -14.92 -24.59 1.42
C PRO A 552 -13.48 -25.11 1.42
N SER A 553 -12.78 -24.99 2.55
CA SER A 553 -11.64 -25.88 2.80
C SER A 553 -12.20 -27.19 3.32
N HIS A 554 -11.98 -28.25 2.54
CA HIS A 554 -12.27 -29.62 2.91
C HIS A 554 -11.43 -30.02 4.12
N HIS A 555 -11.81 -29.65 5.35
CA HIS A 555 -11.57 -30.43 6.57
C HIS A 555 -12.42 -29.88 7.73
N ARG A 556 -13.45 -30.68 8.06
CA ARG A 556 -14.40 -30.63 9.19
C ARG A 556 -15.52 -29.59 9.17
N SER A 557 -16.73 -30.13 8.99
CA SER A 557 -17.95 -29.66 9.62
C SER A 557 -17.72 -29.31 11.09
N ALA A 558 -18.07 -28.07 11.45
CA ALA A 558 -18.12 -27.58 12.81
C ALA A 558 -18.90 -28.54 13.72
N ALA A 559 -18.19 -29.16 14.66
CA ALA A 559 -18.83 -29.55 15.90
C ALA A 559 -19.22 -28.25 16.62
N LYS A 560 -20.48 -28.14 17.05
CA LYS A 560 -20.94 -27.10 17.98
C LYS A 560 -19.90 -26.92 19.10
N PRO A 561 -19.72 -25.71 19.65
CA PRO A 561 -18.94 -25.54 20.86
C PRO A 561 -19.66 -26.33 21.96
N THR A 562 -19.23 -27.57 22.20
CA THR A 562 -19.52 -28.23 23.46
C THR A 562 -18.79 -27.41 24.50
N ALA A 563 -19.51 -27.01 25.54
CA ALA A 563 -19.11 -26.06 26.58
C ALA A 563 -17.91 -26.52 27.46
N ASN A 564 -17.05 -27.41 26.96
CA ASN A 564 -15.94 -28.03 27.67
C ASN A 564 -14.59 -27.92 26.92
N THR A 565 -14.41 -26.95 26.02
CA THR A 565 -13.06 -26.50 25.67
C THR A 565 -12.60 -25.60 26.80
N SER A 566 -11.65 -26.08 27.59
CA SER A 566 -11.00 -25.31 28.65
C SER A 566 -10.64 -23.93 28.12
N ILE A 567 -11.33 -22.90 28.61
CA ILE A 567 -10.93 -21.51 28.48
C ILE A 567 -9.51 -21.47 29.05
N SER A 568 -8.52 -21.38 28.16
CA SER A 568 -7.15 -21.11 28.57
C SER A 568 -7.20 -19.78 29.30
N THR A 569 -6.92 -19.79 30.60
CA THR A 569 -6.85 -18.59 31.44
C THR A 569 -5.62 -17.73 31.13
N ALA A 570 -4.80 -18.12 30.15
CA ALA A 570 -3.67 -17.36 29.67
C ALA A 570 -4.13 -16.23 28.72
N PRO A 571 -3.54 -15.03 28.81
CA PRO A 571 -3.86 -13.93 27.90
C PRO A 571 -3.61 -14.33 26.45
N VAL A 572 -4.52 -13.92 25.56
CA VAL A 572 -4.35 -14.09 24.11
C VAL A 572 -3.11 -13.31 23.69
N LYS A 573 -2.20 -13.96 22.97
CA LYS A 573 -0.97 -13.35 22.49
C LYS A 573 -0.99 -13.28 20.97
N PHE A 574 -0.94 -12.07 20.43
CA PHE A 574 -0.79 -11.82 19.01
C PHE A 574 0.69 -11.81 18.61
N SER A 575 1.05 -12.59 17.60
CA SER A 575 2.42 -12.70 17.09
C SER A 575 2.48 -12.20 15.65
N VAL A 576 3.41 -11.28 15.38
CA VAL A 576 3.65 -10.68 14.07
C VAL A 576 5.14 -10.74 13.77
N ASP A 577 5.50 -11.16 12.56
CA ASP A 577 6.87 -11.18 12.07
C ASP A 577 6.97 -10.53 10.69
N TRP A 578 7.95 -9.64 10.53
CA TRP A 578 8.19 -8.87 9.31
C TRP A 578 9.36 -9.43 8.50
N ASN A 579 9.10 -9.70 7.21
CA ASN A 579 10.13 -10.06 6.24
C ASN A 579 10.41 -8.90 5.28
N GLN A 580 11.53 -8.21 5.49
CA GLN A 580 11.94 -7.06 4.69
C GLN A 580 12.27 -7.41 3.22
N GLN A 581 12.79 -8.61 2.94
CA GLN A 581 13.22 -8.95 1.57
C GLN A 581 12.07 -9.36 0.67
N LEU A 582 11.05 -10.02 1.25
CA LEU A 582 9.88 -10.47 0.51
C LEU A 582 8.68 -9.51 0.65
N CYS A 583 8.82 -8.42 1.41
CA CYS A 583 7.75 -7.46 1.72
C CYS A 583 6.50 -8.12 2.33
N ARG A 584 6.69 -9.13 3.18
CA ARG A 584 5.61 -9.96 3.74
C ARG A 584 5.52 -9.85 5.25
N ILE A 585 4.29 -9.85 5.76
CA ILE A 585 3.99 -9.95 7.18
C ILE A 585 3.32 -11.31 7.46
N HIS A 586 3.82 -12.01 8.47
CA HIS A 586 3.17 -13.20 9.02
C HIS A 586 2.46 -12.81 10.31
N ALA A 587 1.18 -13.14 10.42
CA ALA A 587 0.38 -12.84 11.60
C ALA A 587 -0.33 -14.10 12.10
N SER A 588 -0.29 -14.35 13.40
CA SER A 588 -1.07 -15.40 14.05
C SER A 588 -1.33 -15.04 15.51
N SER A 589 -2.30 -15.70 16.12
CA SER A 589 -2.66 -15.48 17.51
C SER A 589 -2.80 -16.81 18.23
N SER A 590 -2.57 -16.81 19.54
CA SER A 590 -2.63 -18.03 20.36
C SER A 590 -4.01 -18.70 20.40
N ASN A 591 -5.08 -18.00 20.00
CA ASN A 591 -6.45 -18.52 19.91
C ASN A 591 -6.86 -18.93 18.49
N ILE A 592 -5.97 -18.79 17.50
CA ILE A 592 -6.25 -19.05 16.10
C ILE A 592 -5.35 -20.18 15.59
N ASP A 593 -5.93 -21.06 14.77
CA ASP A 593 -5.27 -22.28 14.28
C ASP A 593 -4.63 -22.10 12.89
N TYR A 594 -4.41 -20.86 12.45
CA TYR A 594 -3.80 -20.54 11.16
C TYR A 594 -2.79 -19.39 11.28
N VAL A 595 -1.89 -19.31 10.31
CA VAL A 595 -0.98 -18.17 10.09
C VAL A 595 -1.44 -17.44 8.84
N ALA A 596 -1.77 -16.16 8.95
CA ALA A 596 -2.10 -15.30 7.82
C ALA A 596 -0.82 -14.78 7.17
N LEU A 597 -0.73 -14.91 5.83
CA LEU A 597 0.33 -14.33 5.04
C LEU A 597 -0.16 -13.07 4.33
N TRP A 598 0.38 -11.92 4.72
CA TRP A 598 0.07 -10.61 4.17
C TRP A 598 1.20 -10.13 3.27
N ASP A 599 0.86 -9.70 2.07
CA ASP A 599 1.75 -8.96 1.17
C ASP A 599 1.51 -7.47 1.38
N VAL A 600 2.55 -6.75 1.80
CA VAL A 600 2.47 -5.32 2.11
C VAL A 600 2.49 -4.48 0.84
N GLU A 601 3.13 -4.93 -0.25
CA GLU A 601 3.13 -4.19 -1.52
C GLU A 601 1.75 -4.14 -2.17
N ARG A 602 0.98 -5.22 -2.00
CA ARG A 602 -0.38 -5.37 -2.54
C ARG A 602 -1.47 -5.00 -1.53
N GLU A 603 -1.06 -4.73 -0.29
CA GLU A 603 -1.91 -4.51 0.88
C GLU A 603 -3.01 -5.57 1.03
N ARG A 604 -2.64 -6.85 0.87
CA ARG A 604 -3.61 -7.94 0.76
C ARG A 604 -3.14 -9.21 1.45
N CYS A 605 -4.09 -9.93 2.06
CA CYS A 605 -3.88 -11.29 2.52
C CYS A 605 -3.81 -12.24 1.31
N LEU A 606 -2.65 -12.88 1.10
CA LEU A 606 -2.43 -13.81 -0.02
C LEU A 606 -3.18 -15.12 0.23
N TYR A 607 -2.95 -15.73 1.38
CA TYR A 607 -3.63 -16.93 1.84
C TYR A 607 -3.35 -17.17 3.33
N THR A 608 -4.16 -18.02 3.94
CA THR A 608 -3.98 -18.52 5.30
C THR A 608 -3.36 -19.91 5.26
N MET A 609 -2.36 -20.16 6.12
CA MET A 609 -1.69 -21.45 6.26
C MET A 609 -2.20 -22.12 7.53
N ASP A 610 -2.68 -23.36 7.41
CA ASP A 610 -3.25 -24.07 8.55
C ASP A 610 -2.15 -24.50 9.53
N ALA A 611 -2.13 -23.87 10.70
CA ALA A 611 -1.24 -24.17 11.81
C ALA A 611 -1.76 -25.29 12.71
N GLY A 612 -2.98 -25.80 12.47
CA GLY A 612 -3.61 -26.94 13.14
C GLY A 612 -3.97 -26.72 14.61
N THR A 613 -4.75 -27.65 15.16
CA THR A 613 -5.64 -27.38 16.32
C THR A 613 -5.01 -27.63 17.71
N SER A 614 -3.70 -27.77 17.83
CA SER A 614 -3.06 -28.15 19.10
C SER A 614 -2.12 -27.05 19.62
N GLY A 615 -2.61 -26.29 20.61
CA GLY A 615 -1.78 -25.45 21.48
C GLY A 615 -1.61 -23.97 21.09
N GLY A 616 -2.11 -23.53 19.93
CA GLY A 616 -2.02 -22.13 19.48
C GLY A 616 -0.59 -21.68 19.15
N VAL A 617 -0.45 -20.63 18.34
CA VAL A 617 0.85 -20.07 17.96
C VAL A 617 1.33 -19.06 19.01
N HIS A 618 2.53 -19.23 19.56
CA HIS A 618 3.12 -18.31 20.56
C HIS A 618 4.25 -17.43 20.03
N CYS A 619 4.92 -17.86 18.96
CA CYS A 619 5.96 -17.11 18.28
C CYS A 619 6.00 -17.47 16.79
N LEU A 620 6.36 -16.49 15.98
CA LEU A 620 6.53 -16.60 14.53
C LEU A 620 7.92 -16.08 14.17
N LEU A 621 8.49 -16.64 13.11
CA LEU A 621 9.74 -16.17 12.54
C LEU A 621 9.82 -16.52 11.06
N SER A 622 10.22 -15.58 10.23
CA SER A 622 10.47 -15.80 8.81
C SER A 622 11.95 -15.67 8.43
N ASP A 623 12.31 -16.36 7.36
CA ASP A 623 13.65 -16.32 6.79
C ASP A 623 13.65 -15.58 5.44
N SER A 624 14.81 -15.04 5.08
CA SER A 624 15.19 -14.57 3.75
C SER A 624 14.82 -15.55 2.62
N ASN A 625 14.95 -16.85 2.86
CA ASN A 625 14.61 -17.89 1.91
C ASN A 625 13.09 -18.13 1.77
N GLY A 626 12.23 -17.40 2.48
CA GLY A 626 10.77 -17.56 2.37
C GLY A 626 10.19 -18.73 3.15
N TYR A 627 10.94 -19.25 4.13
CA TYR A 627 10.38 -20.13 5.15
C TYR A 627 9.77 -19.32 6.29
N CYS A 628 8.69 -19.82 6.88
CA CYS A 628 8.07 -19.28 8.09
C CYS A 628 7.95 -20.38 9.14
N ALA A 629 8.54 -20.20 10.31
CA ALA A 629 8.47 -21.12 11.43
C ALA A 629 7.50 -20.61 12.50
N ALA A 630 6.59 -21.46 12.94
CA ALA A 630 5.64 -21.21 14.01
C ALA A 630 5.93 -22.12 15.21
N GLY A 631 6.12 -21.51 16.38
CA GLY A 631 6.31 -22.21 17.65
C GLY A 631 4.98 -22.32 18.40
N MET A 632 4.54 -23.56 18.63
CA MET A 632 3.22 -23.85 19.19
C MET A 632 3.27 -24.05 20.72
N GLY A 633 2.13 -23.83 21.39
CA GLY A 633 1.97 -24.09 22.83
C GLY A 633 1.98 -25.57 23.21
N ASP A 634 1.72 -26.47 22.26
CA ASP A 634 1.88 -27.92 22.45
C ASP A 634 3.35 -28.38 22.38
N GLY A 635 4.28 -27.45 22.13
CA GLY A 635 5.71 -27.72 22.02
C GLY A 635 6.15 -28.18 20.63
N THR A 636 5.27 -28.17 19.63
CA THR A 636 5.62 -28.47 18.23
C THR A 636 6.13 -27.23 17.50
N VAL A 637 7.17 -27.41 16.67
CA VAL A 637 7.62 -26.38 15.74
C VAL A 637 7.12 -26.75 14.35
N ARG A 638 6.40 -25.84 13.70
CA ARG A 638 5.87 -26.06 12.34
C ARG A 638 6.56 -25.12 11.38
N CYS A 639 6.98 -25.63 10.23
CA CYS A 639 7.63 -24.82 9.20
C CYS A 639 6.79 -24.82 7.93
N PHE A 640 6.53 -23.62 7.42
CA PHE A 640 5.77 -23.34 6.22
C PHE A 640 6.70 -22.80 5.14
N ASP A 641 6.47 -23.20 3.90
CA ASP A 641 7.06 -22.54 2.74
C ASP A 641 6.04 -21.52 2.21
N THR A 642 6.43 -20.25 2.22
CA THR A 642 5.59 -19.13 1.79
C THR A 642 5.53 -18.96 0.27
N ARG A 643 6.21 -19.84 -0.47
CA ARG A 643 6.17 -19.89 -1.93
C ARG A 643 5.05 -20.80 -2.44
N SER A 644 4.53 -21.70 -1.61
CA SER A 644 3.45 -22.62 -1.97
C SER A 644 2.14 -22.34 -1.20
N ARG A 645 1.02 -22.34 -1.94
CA ARG A 645 -0.33 -22.21 -1.37
C ARG A 645 -0.77 -23.45 -0.59
N GLU A 646 -0.27 -24.62 -1.01
CA GLU A 646 -0.36 -25.86 -0.23
C GLU A 646 0.83 -25.86 0.73
N SER A 647 0.61 -25.50 1.99
CA SER A 647 1.72 -25.41 2.95
C SER A 647 1.33 -25.89 4.35
N ALA A 648 1.63 -27.17 4.57
CA ALA A 648 2.55 -27.53 5.64
C ALA A 648 3.68 -28.34 4.99
N VAL A 649 4.86 -27.75 4.78
CA VAL A 649 5.98 -28.48 4.15
C VAL A 649 6.51 -29.54 5.12
N HIS A 650 6.59 -29.21 6.41
CA HIS A 650 6.87 -30.17 7.47
C HIS A 650 6.07 -29.84 8.74
N ILE A 651 5.16 -30.74 9.11
CA ILE A 651 4.80 -30.93 10.51
C ILE A 651 5.98 -31.69 11.08
N ILE A 652 6.79 -31.06 11.94
CA ILE A 652 7.84 -31.81 12.63
C ILE A 652 7.14 -32.52 13.79
N PRO A 653 6.80 -33.82 13.67
CA PRO A 653 6.05 -34.51 14.70
C PRO A 653 7.03 -34.84 15.83
N SER A 654 6.57 -34.72 17.07
CA SER A 654 7.27 -35.30 18.22
C SER A 654 7.55 -36.79 17.93
N PRO A 655 8.81 -37.28 17.99
CA PRO A 655 9.05 -38.70 17.98
C PRO A 655 8.45 -39.28 19.26
N THR A 656 7.46 -40.16 19.09
CA THR A 656 7.03 -41.22 20.03
C THR A 656 6.94 -40.84 21.50
N ALA A 657 5.71 -40.56 21.98
CA ALA A 657 5.11 -40.83 23.31
C ALA A 657 5.88 -40.55 24.64
N LEU A 658 7.17 -40.23 24.65
CA LEU A 658 8.01 -40.08 25.84
C LEU A 658 8.59 -38.66 26.00
N ASN A 659 8.55 -37.83 24.96
CA ASN A 659 9.09 -36.46 24.93
C ASN A 659 8.03 -35.46 24.44
N ARG A 660 6.98 -35.20 25.24
CA ARG A 660 6.13 -34.03 25.00
C ARG A 660 6.92 -32.78 25.37
N HIS A 661 7.18 -31.91 24.40
CA HIS A 661 7.76 -30.60 24.65
C HIS A 661 6.77 -29.74 25.42
N SER A 662 7.31 -28.88 26.29
CA SER A 662 6.56 -27.76 26.83
C SER A 662 6.45 -26.65 25.78
N SER A 663 5.51 -25.73 26.01
CA SER A 663 5.26 -24.56 25.15
C SER A 663 6.56 -23.87 24.71
N ILE A 664 6.66 -23.59 23.39
CA ILE A 664 7.82 -22.91 22.80
C ILE A 664 7.74 -21.42 23.11
N VAL A 665 8.85 -20.87 23.62
CA VAL A 665 8.94 -19.46 24.04
C VAL A 665 9.49 -18.60 22.92
N THR A 666 10.53 -19.06 22.20
CA THR A 666 11.19 -18.30 21.13
C THR A 666 11.80 -19.21 20.07
N LEU A 667 11.96 -18.63 18.87
CA LEU A 667 12.54 -19.25 17.67
C LEU A 667 13.59 -18.31 17.07
N LYS A 668 14.66 -18.86 16.49
CA LYS A 668 15.68 -18.08 15.76
C LYS A 668 16.33 -18.88 14.63
N PHE A 669 16.48 -18.28 13.44
CA PHE A 669 17.29 -18.87 12.37
C PHE A 669 18.79 -18.62 12.63
N ASP A 670 19.60 -19.68 12.50
CA ASP A 670 21.06 -19.72 12.75
C ASP A 670 21.87 -19.49 11.45
N GLY A 671 21.21 -19.06 10.37
CA GLY A 671 21.76 -19.12 9.01
C GLY A 671 21.91 -20.57 8.52
N ASN A 672 22.02 -20.78 7.20
CA ASN A 672 22.13 -22.12 6.58
C ASN A 672 20.92 -23.05 6.81
N ASP A 673 19.69 -22.51 6.76
CA ASP A 673 18.44 -23.28 6.90
C ASP A 673 18.36 -24.11 8.21
N ARG A 674 18.95 -23.56 9.27
CA ARG A 674 18.90 -24.10 10.63
C ARG A 674 18.05 -23.20 11.52
N LEU A 675 17.26 -23.82 12.38
CA LEU A 675 16.37 -23.14 13.31
C LEU A 675 16.71 -23.57 14.74
N ILE A 676 16.71 -22.63 15.68
CA ILE A 676 16.88 -22.87 17.10
C ILE A 676 15.53 -22.64 17.78
N SER A 677 15.11 -23.58 18.63
CA SER A 677 13.90 -23.44 19.46
C SER A 677 14.23 -23.55 20.94
N ILE A 678 13.59 -22.72 21.75
CA ILE A 678 13.70 -22.75 23.21
C ILE A 678 12.31 -23.01 23.81
N SER A 679 12.20 -24.06 24.63
CA SER A 679 10.96 -24.37 25.37
C SER A 679 10.91 -23.69 26.75
N ASN A 680 9.71 -23.59 27.32
CA ASN A 680 9.50 -23.06 28.67
C ASN A 680 10.22 -23.90 29.75
N MET A 681 10.55 -25.17 29.47
CA MET A 681 11.32 -26.01 30.41
C MET A 681 12.83 -25.92 30.18
N GLY A 682 13.29 -25.01 29.31
CA GLY A 682 14.71 -24.84 29.00
C GLY A 682 15.28 -25.84 28.01
N GLN A 683 14.48 -26.64 27.33
CA GLN A 683 15.01 -27.52 26.28
C GLN A 683 15.38 -26.67 25.05
N LEU A 684 16.67 -26.69 24.71
CA LEU A 684 17.22 -26.04 23.52
C LEU A 684 17.37 -27.10 22.43
N ARG A 685 16.72 -26.90 21.27
CA ARG A 685 16.91 -27.78 20.10
C ARG A 685 17.39 -26.95 18.91
N ARG A 686 18.29 -27.54 18.11
CA ARG A 686 18.62 -27.07 16.77
C ARG A 686 18.01 -28.02 15.75
N TRP A 687 17.28 -27.45 14.81
CA TRP A 687 16.56 -28.12 13.75
C TRP A 687 17.20 -27.80 12.41
N GLU A 688 17.20 -28.77 11.53
CA GLU A 688 17.54 -28.56 10.12
C GLU A 688 16.25 -28.61 9.30
N ILE A 689 15.91 -27.49 8.63
CA ILE A 689 14.61 -27.30 7.99
C ILE A 689 14.40 -28.31 6.84
N ARG A 690 15.45 -28.56 6.05
CA ARG A 690 15.39 -29.45 4.88
C ARG A 690 15.21 -30.93 5.25
N THR A 691 15.83 -31.37 6.34
CA THR A 691 15.83 -32.79 6.76
C THR A 691 14.76 -33.08 7.79
N GLY A 692 14.23 -32.04 8.46
CA GLY A 692 13.28 -32.18 9.56
C GLY A 692 13.89 -32.80 10.82
N THR A 693 15.22 -32.96 10.87
CA THR A 693 15.90 -33.59 12.00
C THR A 693 16.11 -32.59 13.14
N SER A 694 15.99 -33.11 14.37
CA SER A 694 16.15 -32.33 15.59
C SER A 694 17.36 -32.82 16.37
N THR A 695 18.25 -31.90 16.70
CA THR A 695 19.37 -32.16 17.61
C THR A 695 19.12 -31.39 18.89
N GLU A 696 19.04 -32.10 20.02
CA GLU A 696 18.97 -31.44 21.32
C GLU A 696 20.36 -30.88 21.62
N LEU A 697 20.43 -29.55 21.73
CA LEU A 697 21.62 -28.87 22.21
C LEU A 697 21.61 -28.93 23.74
N ALA A 698 22.80 -28.86 24.34
CA ALA A 698 23.02 -29.09 25.76
C ALA A 698 21.88 -28.51 26.63
N VAL A 699 21.31 -29.36 27.48
CA VAL A 699 20.27 -28.94 28.44
C VAL A 699 20.88 -27.84 29.30
N PRO A 700 20.45 -26.57 29.18
CA PRO A 700 20.72 -25.62 30.23
C PRO A 700 20.07 -26.24 31.46
N GLN A 701 20.87 -26.67 32.44
CA GLN A 701 20.34 -27.19 33.70
C GLN A 701 19.66 -26.05 34.46
N THR A 702 18.45 -25.68 34.03
CA THR A 702 17.56 -24.77 34.71
C THR A 702 16.42 -25.61 35.22
N SER A 703 16.42 -25.88 36.52
CA SER A 703 15.32 -26.58 37.21
C SER A 703 14.04 -25.73 37.30
N GLN A 704 13.95 -24.64 36.54
CA GLN A 704 12.93 -23.60 36.65
C GLN A 704 12.39 -23.21 35.27
N HIS A 705 11.13 -22.79 35.26
CA HIS A 705 10.44 -22.30 34.06
C HIS A 705 11.08 -21.02 33.50
N ILE A 706 11.16 -20.96 32.17
CA ILE A 706 11.67 -19.81 31.42
C ILE A 706 10.51 -18.88 31.08
N SER A 707 10.57 -17.64 31.57
CA SER A 707 9.54 -16.62 31.33
C SER A 707 9.69 -15.94 29.97
N SER A 708 10.92 -15.63 29.56
CA SER A 708 11.23 -15.00 28.29
C SER A 708 12.64 -15.39 27.85
N ALA A 709 12.84 -15.43 26.54
CA ALA A 709 14.11 -15.79 25.94
C ALA A 709 14.28 -15.07 24.61
N ASP A 710 15.52 -14.71 24.29
CA ASP A 710 15.90 -14.19 22.98
C ASP A 710 17.25 -14.75 22.56
N VAL A 711 17.50 -14.81 21.26
CA VAL A 711 18.72 -15.36 20.65
C VAL A 711 19.31 -14.30 19.72
N HIS A 712 20.61 -14.03 19.91
CA HIS A 712 21.35 -13.08 19.09
C HIS A 712 21.38 -13.54 17.62
N SER A 713 21.47 -12.61 16.68
CA SER A 713 21.47 -12.89 15.23
C SER A 713 22.57 -13.85 14.77
N THR A 714 23.70 -13.89 15.49
CA THR A 714 24.82 -14.81 15.22
C THR A 714 24.53 -16.25 15.62
N GLY A 715 23.36 -16.53 16.24
CA GLY A 715 22.90 -17.87 16.63
C GLY A 715 23.68 -18.55 17.77
N ASN A 716 24.81 -17.99 18.19
CA ASN A 716 25.70 -18.57 19.19
C ASN A 716 25.40 -18.16 20.64
N VAL A 717 24.70 -17.05 20.85
CA VAL A 717 24.45 -16.46 22.18
C VAL A 717 22.95 -16.34 22.41
N LEU A 718 22.52 -16.74 23.60
CA LEU A 718 21.12 -16.71 24.03
C LEU A 718 20.98 -16.11 25.42
N ALA A 719 19.90 -15.37 25.63
CA ALA A 719 19.51 -14.81 26.92
C ALA A 719 18.22 -15.51 27.37
N LEU A 720 18.24 -16.00 28.61
CA LEU A 720 17.15 -16.73 29.24
C LEU A 720 16.79 -16.04 30.56
N THR A 721 15.50 -15.84 30.80
CA THR A 721 15.02 -15.41 32.12
C THR A 721 14.36 -16.58 32.81
N THR A 722 14.81 -16.84 34.02
CA THR A 722 14.18 -17.76 34.97
C THR A 722 13.51 -16.93 36.07
N ALA A 723 12.65 -17.57 36.88
CA ALA A 723 12.01 -16.91 38.01
C ALA A 723 13.01 -16.26 39.00
N ASN A 724 14.26 -16.73 39.04
CA ASN A 724 15.27 -16.30 40.00
C ASN A 724 16.47 -15.57 39.39
N ALA A 725 16.68 -15.64 38.07
CA ALA A 725 17.83 -15.00 37.43
C ALA A 725 17.68 -14.77 35.91
N LEU A 726 18.37 -13.74 35.41
CA LEU A 726 18.67 -13.51 33.99
C LEU A 726 20.02 -14.16 33.65
N GLN A 727 20.01 -15.16 32.78
CA GLN A 727 21.18 -15.93 32.35
C GLN A 727 21.47 -15.69 30.87
N LEU A 728 22.72 -15.38 30.56
CA LEU A 728 23.23 -15.35 29.19
C LEU A 728 24.15 -16.54 28.99
N LYS A 729 23.84 -17.38 28.01
CA LYS A 729 24.54 -18.63 27.73
C LYS A 729 24.95 -18.70 26.26
N THR A 730 25.90 -19.57 25.96
CA THR A 730 26.14 -20.02 24.59
C THR A 730 25.06 -21.02 24.18
N CYS A 731 24.84 -21.21 22.88
CA CYS A 731 23.99 -22.28 22.36
C CYS A 731 24.50 -23.70 22.70
N TYR A 732 25.73 -23.80 23.19
CA TYR A 732 26.35 -25.04 23.68
C TYR A 732 26.18 -25.25 25.19
N GLY A 733 25.53 -24.31 25.89
CA GLY A 733 25.19 -24.43 27.32
C GLY A 733 26.17 -23.75 28.28
N ASP A 734 27.24 -23.14 27.79
CA ASP A 734 28.20 -22.44 28.65
C ASP A 734 27.58 -21.16 29.22
N LEU A 735 27.68 -20.98 30.54
CA LEU A 735 27.20 -19.78 31.20
C LEU A 735 28.22 -18.64 31.02
N LEU A 736 27.80 -17.60 30.30
CA LEU A 736 28.62 -16.40 30.08
C LEU A 736 28.36 -15.36 31.18
N PHE A 737 27.09 -15.18 31.55
CA PHE A 737 26.66 -14.16 32.50
C PHE A 737 25.38 -14.56 33.24
N ASP A 738 25.27 -14.18 34.52
CA ASP A 738 24.12 -14.48 35.38
C ASP A 738 23.84 -13.29 36.33
N ILE A 739 22.61 -12.78 36.32
CA ILE A 739 22.11 -11.77 37.26
C ILE A 739 20.97 -12.36 38.08
N LYS A 740 21.18 -12.48 39.39
CA LYS A 740 20.14 -12.98 40.31
C LYS A 740 19.14 -11.88 40.69
N HIS A 741 17.87 -12.26 40.82
CA HIS A 741 16.75 -11.38 41.20
C HIS A 741 16.88 -10.72 42.58
N SER A 742 17.81 -11.15 43.44
CA SER A 742 18.12 -10.43 44.68
C SER A 742 18.60 -8.98 44.43
N LYS A 743 18.99 -8.64 43.19
CA LYS A 743 19.44 -7.31 42.79
C LYS A 743 18.44 -6.55 41.90
N PHE A 744 17.45 -7.22 41.28
CA PHE A 744 16.54 -6.62 40.28
C PHE A 744 15.15 -7.29 40.29
N SER A 745 14.11 -6.53 39.94
CA SER A 745 12.73 -7.04 39.79
C SER A 745 12.60 -8.11 38.68
N GLN A 746 11.46 -8.82 38.61
CA GLN A 746 11.22 -9.85 37.59
C GLN A 746 11.31 -9.27 36.18
N VAL A 747 12.00 -9.95 35.26
CA VAL A 747 12.09 -9.50 33.85
C VAL A 747 10.75 -9.71 33.14
N SER A 748 10.29 -8.70 32.42
CA SER A 748 9.09 -8.77 31.57
C SER A 748 9.44 -9.13 30.13
N CYS A 749 10.46 -8.50 29.56
CA CYS A 749 10.83 -8.64 28.16
C CYS A 749 12.34 -8.50 27.93
N LEU A 750 12.81 -9.08 26.83
CA LEU A 750 14.21 -9.14 26.42
C LEU A 750 14.31 -8.87 24.91
N SER A 751 15.34 -8.15 24.49
CA SER A 751 15.67 -8.03 23.07
C SER A 751 17.17 -7.81 22.87
N PHE A 752 17.77 -8.66 22.04
CA PHE A 752 19.10 -8.46 21.49
C PHE A 752 19.07 -7.49 20.31
N HIS A 753 20.15 -6.71 20.18
CA HIS A 753 20.38 -5.95 18.96
C HIS A 753 20.74 -6.87 17.79
N GLN A 754 20.32 -6.52 16.57
CA GLN A 754 20.53 -7.36 15.39
C GLN A 754 22.01 -7.52 15.01
N TYR A 755 22.84 -6.49 15.09
CA TYR A 755 24.26 -6.58 14.72
C TYR A 755 25.26 -6.42 15.89
N ARG A 756 24.99 -5.54 16.86
CA ARG A 756 25.86 -5.19 17.98
C ARG A 756 25.63 -6.08 19.21
N GLN A 757 26.61 -6.16 20.10
CA GLN A 757 26.52 -6.89 21.38
C GLN A 757 25.76 -6.08 22.44
N LEU A 758 24.50 -5.79 22.18
CA LEU A 758 23.62 -5.08 23.11
C LEU A 758 22.45 -5.97 23.48
N LEU A 759 22.11 -5.98 24.77
CA LEU A 759 20.91 -6.62 25.30
C LEU A 759 20.10 -5.60 26.09
N ALA A 760 18.89 -5.34 25.62
CA ALA A 760 17.90 -4.54 26.35
C ALA A 760 17.03 -5.46 27.23
N VAL A 761 16.82 -5.05 28.47
CA VAL A 761 16.06 -5.79 29.49
C VAL A 761 15.05 -4.87 30.15
N GLY A 762 13.78 -5.28 30.10
CA GLY A 762 12.67 -4.60 30.77
C GLY A 762 12.26 -5.35 32.02
N PHE A 763 12.01 -4.62 33.11
CA PHE A 763 11.62 -5.19 34.39
C PHE A 763 10.16 -4.86 34.76
N LYS A 764 9.51 -5.73 35.53
CA LYS A 764 8.13 -5.53 36.01
C LYS A 764 7.96 -4.35 36.97
N ASP A 765 9.04 -3.82 37.53
CA ASP A 765 9.02 -2.59 38.34
C ASP A 765 9.05 -1.30 37.50
N GLY A 766 9.05 -1.43 36.16
CA GLY A 766 9.15 -0.31 35.23
C GLY A 766 10.59 0.13 34.93
N SER A 767 11.60 -0.52 35.49
CA SER A 767 13.00 -0.23 35.18
C SER A 767 13.38 -0.81 33.82
N LEU A 768 14.26 -0.11 33.11
CA LEU A 768 14.83 -0.48 31.82
C LEU A 768 16.35 -0.45 31.94
N SER A 769 17.02 -1.55 31.63
CA SER A 769 18.47 -1.64 31.64
C SER A 769 18.99 -2.16 30.32
N MET A 770 20.11 -1.59 29.87
CA MET A 770 20.80 -2.05 28.68
C MET A 770 22.20 -2.53 29.06
N PHE A 771 22.53 -3.75 28.66
CA PHE A 771 23.83 -4.37 28.87
C PHE A 771 24.63 -4.33 27.57
N THR A 772 25.91 -3.99 27.68
CA THR A 772 26.84 -3.98 26.55
C THR A 772 28.05 -4.85 26.84
N GLY A 773 28.59 -5.49 25.81
CA GLY A 773 29.90 -6.13 25.85
C GLY A 773 31.01 -5.09 25.95
N LYS A 774 32.15 -5.44 26.57
CA LYS A 774 33.34 -4.59 26.51
C LYS A 774 33.84 -4.52 25.08
N THR A 775 33.51 -3.43 24.40
CA THR A 775 34.26 -2.99 23.23
C THR A 775 35.52 -2.31 23.74
N ASN A 776 36.68 -2.60 23.15
CA ASN A 776 37.88 -1.80 23.42
C ASN A 776 37.54 -0.36 23.06
N SER A 777 37.35 0.47 24.08
CA SER A 777 36.90 1.86 24.03
C SER A 777 37.98 2.79 23.47
N SER A 778 38.41 2.55 22.23
CA SER A 778 39.44 3.36 21.59
C SER A 778 39.36 3.44 20.06
N SER A 779 38.17 3.29 19.46
CA SER A 779 37.96 3.67 18.05
C SER A 779 36.48 3.84 17.72
N LEU A 780 35.87 4.90 18.25
CA LEU A 780 34.70 5.56 17.67
C LEU A 780 35.16 6.91 17.14
#